data_AF-A0A936QJ19-F1
#
_entry.id   AF-A0A936QJ19-F1
#
_cell.length_a   1.000
_cell.length_b   1.000
_cell.length_c   1.000
_cell.angle_alpha   90.00
_cell.angle_beta   90.00
_cell.angle_gamma   90.00
#
_symmetry.space_group_name_H-M   'P 1'
#
loop_
_entity.id
_entity.type
_entity.pdbx_description
1 polymer ?
#
loop_
_entity_poly.entity_id
_entity_poly.type
_entity_poly.pdbx_seq_one_letter_code
_entity_poly.pdbx_strand_id
1 'polypeptide(L)'
;MTTIKNTSIALLLTILLLGCGGGGSGGDSAGDPSQGASSSSGGVDTQAPVAPASVKSEGSTATSVTLSWKETSDNRGVAAYVIYRNGQQIGETSSLQLSFVDRNLQPATTYNYQIKARDAAGNVSDASIEVQALTQPSTTTKDTTAPTAPTNLAATNVSNSTVTLRWTPSTDNVGVVLYEVTRNGVLVASFSAGLNAFTNLNLLPGTAYSFAVRARDAAGNLSPLSAAISVLTLGSSGSSSSTSSSSSSGAGSSSSSSSSSSSSSSSSSSSSSSSSSGGVVGTPLTAPKASRFLAQASFGPKMSDISALTGSSAESWLNQQFAKPQSLHVPTIDSLLKARLADADTTNDRSYQDDFMQAFWTNAAKGDDQLRLRVAFALSQIFVISFDSGLDDSVRGVAAYYDMLGRNAFGNFRTLLEDVSLSPMMGVYLSHIRNLKEDPKTGRMPDENYAREIMQLFSIGLHQLNPDGTLVLSGGKPVETYTNEDITGLAKVFTGWSYGGADKSDNRFYDNSTVRDPNSRIIPMQGYPKFHSISEKSFLDVTIPAQTTATPEADLKIALDTIFKHPNVGPFIGKQLIQRLVTSNPSPAYVSRVSAAFANNGAGVRGDMKAMIRAVLLDPEARDANGALAQTATYGKIREPVLRLASWMRAFEAKSTSGVFRIGNTDNAAYQLGQSPMRSPSVFNYYRPGYVAPGSKSGTAGLFVPELQITHETSVAGYLNFMQGVVANGTGQNANDKAVASYTAELALANSPADLVARINLLLCNGAMRPANVQTIVDAVTAIKIPASPTSAVDSAKRNRVLLAVFLTLASQDYIVQK
;
A
#
# COMPACT_ATOMS: atom_id res chain seq x y z
N MET A 1 -27.72 -8.47 -22.16
CA MET A 1 -26.96 -9.21 -21.12
C MET A 1 -27.60 -8.92 -19.78
N THR A 2 -28.63 -9.68 -19.40
CA THR A 2 -29.59 -9.23 -18.36
C THR A 2 -29.87 -10.30 -17.30
N THR A 3 -29.02 -11.33 -17.18
CA THR A 3 -29.34 -12.55 -16.40
C THR A 3 -28.15 -13.07 -15.57
N ILE A 4 -27.36 -12.17 -14.97
CA ILE A 4 -26.29 -12.52 -14.00
C ILE A 4 -26.37 -11.59 -12.77
N LYS A 5 -27.56 -11.51 -12.15
CA LYS A 5 -27.77 -10.92 -10.82
C LYS A 5 -28.87 -11.71 -10.10
N ASN A 6 -28.46 -12.53 -9.12
CA ASN A 6 -29.19 -12.97 -7.91
C ASN A 6 -28.65 -14.30 -7.32
N THR A 7 -27.94 -15.12 -8.10
CA THR A 7 -27.51 -16.47 -7.68
C THR A 7 -26.44 -16.50 -6.58
N SER A 8 -25.53 -15.52 -6.51
CA SER A 8 -24.40 -15.54 -5.57
C SER A 8 -24.78 -15.37 -4.08
N ILE A 9 -25.93 -14.76 -3.78
CA ILE A 9 -26.41 -14.59 -2.39
C ILE A 9 -27.22 -15.81 -1.95
N ALA A 10 -28.04 -16.38 -2.85
CA ALA A 10 -28.81 -17.59 -2.56
C ALA A 10 -27.92 -18.79 -2.17
N LEU A 11 -26.77 -18.95 -2.82
CA LEU A 11 -25.82 -20.02 -2.52
C LEU A 11 -25.17 -19.89 -1.12
N LEU A 12 -24.99 -18.66 -0.62
CA LEU A 12 -24.46 -18.41 0.73
C LEU A 12 -25.49 -18.74 1.83
N LEU A 13 -26.80 -18.58 1.57
CA LEU A 13 -27.84 -18.87 2.57
C LEU A 13 -27.92 -20.37 2.93
N THR A 14 -27.63 -21.27 1.97
CA THR A 14 -27.79 -22.72 2.18
C THR A 14 -26.72 -23.31 3.11
N ILE A 15 -25.51 -22.76 3.12
CA ILE A 15 -24.37 -23.29 3.90
C ILE A 15 -24.51 -22.96 5.40
N LEU A 16 -25.23 -21.89 5.75
CA LEU A 16 -25.38 -21.40 7.14
C LEU A 16 -26.40 -22.19 8.00
N LEU A 17 -27.18 -23.11 7.43
CA LEU A 17 -28.33 -23.73 8.11
C LEU A 17 -28.11 -25.15 8.68
N LEU A 18 -26.97 -25.79 8.41
CA LEU A 18 -26.78 -27.23 8.69
C LEU A 18 -25.86 -27.56 9.89
N GLY A 19 -25.36 -26.56 10.61
CA GLY A 19 -24.32 -26.73 11.63
C GLY A 19 -24.77 -26.63 13.10
N CYS A 20 -25.75 -27.42 13.58
CA CYS A 20 -25.98 -27.59 15.02
C CYS A 20 -26.91 -28.78 15.38
N GLY A 21 -26.45 -29.68 16.27
CA GLY A 21 -27.29 -30.69 16.93
C GLY A 21 -26.45 -31.82 17.56
N GLY A 22 -26.72 -32.21 18.81
CA GLY A 22 -25.97 -33.31 19.43
C GLY A 22 -26.53 -33.84 20.75
N GLY A 23 -26.05 -35.04 21.13
CA GLY A 23 -25.75 -35.41 22.52
C GLY A 23 -26.76 -36.23 23.35
N GLY A 24 -26.42 -37.50 23.60
CA GLY A 24 -26.79 -38.29 24.80
C GLY A 24 -27.88 -39.37 24.64
N SER A 25 -28.01 -40.39 25.51
CA SER A 25 -27.06 -41.01 26.47
C SER A 25 -27.69 -42.28 27.10
N GLY A 26 -26.90 -43.34 27.33
CA GLY A 26 -27.23 -44.51 28.19
C GLY A 26 -28.14 -45.59 27.57
N GLY A 27 -27.96 -46.89 27.86
CA GLY A 27 -26.89 -47.58 28.60
C GLY A 27 -27.17 -49.08 28.78
N ASP A 28 -26.11 -49.89 28.86
CA ASP A 28 -26.00 -51.26 29.42
C ASP A 28 -26.92 -52.42 28.96
N SER A 29 -26.58 -53.71 29.10
CA SER A 29 -25.32 -54.50 29.09
C SER A 29 -25.72 -55.97 29.33
N ALA A 30 -25.12 -57.04 28.80
CA ALA A 30 -24.16 -57.27 27.72
C ALA A 30 -24.19 -58.80 27.35
N GLY A 31 -23.64 -59.27 26.23
CA GLY A 31 -23.70 -60.70 25.86
C GLY A 31 -22.92 -61.16 24.63
N ASP A 32 -21.73 -61.72 24.88
CA ASP A 32 -20.89 -62.61 24.05
C ASP A 32 -20.02 -62.02 22.89
N PRO A 33 -18.69 -62.31 22.81
CA PRO A 33 -17.78 -61.67 21.86
C PRO A 33 -17.06 -62.61 20.86
N SER A 34 -16.92 -62.19 19.60
CA SER A 34 -15.66 -62.36 18.84
C SER A 34 -15.62 -61.52 17.55
N GLN A 35 -14.42 -61.01 17.26
CA GLN A 35 -14.03 -60.07 16.21
C GLN A 35 -14.62 -60.36 14.80
N GLY A 36 -15.06 -59.37 14.02
CA GLY A 36 -15.03 -57.94 14.31
C GLY A 36 -15.74 -57.06 13.27
N ALA A 37 -15.91 -55.79 13.62
CA ALA A 37 -16.45 -54.74 12.77
C ALA A 37 -15.46 -53.57 12.72
N SER A 38 -15.27 -52.96 11.55
CA SER A 38 -14.58 -51.69 11.35
C SER A 38 -15.12 -51.07 10.06
N SER A 39 -15.98 -50.07 10.16
CA SER A 39 -15.67 -48.63 10.24
C SER A 39 -15.12 -48.05 8.92
N SER A 40 -15.90 -47.17 8.29
CA SER A 40 -15.39 -46.27 7.25
C SER A 40 -14.70 -45.09 7.95
N SER A 41 -13.48 -45.33 8.42
CA SER A 41 -12.69 -44.30 9.09
C SER A 41 -12.41 -43.13 8.15
N GLY A 42 -12.40 -41.91 8.70
CA GLY A 42 -11.70 -40.79 8.08
C GLY A 42 -10.20 -41.02 8.21
N GLY A 43 -9.66 -41.92 7.39
CA GLY A 43 -8.27 -42.35 7.46
C GLY A 43 -7.32 -41.15 7.36
N VAL A 44 -6.39 -41.09 8.33
CA VAL A 44 -5.15 -40.31 8.23
C VAL A 44 -4.50 -40.68 6.90
N ASP A 45 -3.98 -39.69 6.17
CA ASP A 45 -3.28 -40.00 4.92
C ASP A 45 -1.98 -40.74 5.24
N THR A 46 -1.73 -41.83 4.55
CA THR A 46 -0.53 -42.68 4.73
C THR A 46 0.23 -42.86 3.42
N GLN A 47 -0.21 -42.20 2.34
CA GLN A 47 0.47 -42.24 1.06
C GLN A 47 1.40 -41.03 0.95
N ALA A 48 2.62 -41.26 0.48
CA ALA A 48 3.60 -40.20 0.29
C ALA A 48 3.49 -39.59 -1.12
N PRO A 49 3.79 -38.28 -1.27
CA PRO A 49 3.87 -37.65 -2.58
C PRO A 49 4.84 -38.32 -3.55
N VAL A 50 4.62 -38.11 -4.85
CA VAL A 50 5.59 -38.49 -5.87
C VAL A 50 6.88 -37.66 -5.74
N ALA A 51 8.03 -38.30 -5.91
CA ALA A 51 9.35 -37.67 -5.80
C ALA A 51 9.54 -36.51 -6.80
N PRO A 52 10.16 -35.38 -6.39
CA PRO A 52 10.45 -34.24 -7.26
C PRO A 52 11.25 -34.61 -8.51
N ALA A 53 10.64 -34.34 -9.67
CA ALA A 53 11.21 -34.62 -10.99
C ALA A 53 11.72 -33.34 -11.67
N SER A 54 12.61 -33.51 -12.66
CA SER A 54 13.26 -32.41 -13.40
C SER A 54 13.99 -31.41 -12.49
N VAL A 55 14.53 -31.86 -11.35
CA VAL A 55 15.37 -31.03 -10.48
C VAL A 55 16.64 -30.64 -11.24
N LYS A 56 17.01 -29.36 -11.21
CA LYS A 56 18.22 -28.83 -11.85
C LYS A 56 18.76 -27.59 -11.13
N SER A 57 20.05 -27.35 -11.29
CA SER A 57 20.68 -26.07 -10.97
C SER A 57 20.47 -25.12 -12.14
N GLU A 58 19.86 -23.96 -11.89
CA GLU A 58 19.63 -22.90 -12.88
C GLU A 58 20.82 -21.94 -12.99
N GLY A 59 21.76 -22.01 -12.03
CA GLY A 59 22.96 -21.16 -12.00
C GLY A 59 23.58 -21.07 -10.61
N SER A 60 24.88 -20.76 -10.58
CA SER A 60 25.66 -20.54 -9.37
C SER A 60 26.45 -19.25 -9.46
N THR A 61 26.71 -18.63 -8.31
CA THR A 61 27.67 -17.52 -8.14
C THR A 61 28.85 -18.02 -7.30
N ALA A 62 29.74 -17.13 -6.87
CA ALA A 62 30.76 -17.48 -5.89
C ALA A 62 30.19 -17.87 -4.51
N THR A 63 28.96 -17.47 -4.16
CA THR A 63 28.39 -17.70 -2.82
C THR A 63 26.91 -18.14 -2.82
N SER A 64 26.37 -18.59 -3.96
CA SER A 64 24.98 -19.06 -4.05
C SER A 64 24.75 -20.07 -5.17
N VAL A 65 23.71 -20.91 -5.04
CA VAL A 65 23.20 -21.83 -6.07
C VAL A 65 21.68 -21.67 -6.14
N THR A 66 21.13 -21.60 -7.35
CA THR A 66 19.67 -21.59 -7.58
C THR A 66 19.22 -22.93 -8.13
N LEU A 67 18.22 -23.54 -7.48
CA LEU A 67 17.59 -24.79 -7.88
C LEU A 67 16.17 -24.55 -8.39
N SER A 68 15.73 -25.34 -9.36
CA SER A 68 14.32 -25.45 -9.77
C SER A 68 13.93 -26.91 -9.99
N TRP A 69 12.62 -27.17 -9.96
CA TRP A 69 12.02 -28.49 -10.19
C TRP A 69 10.61 -28.34 -10.77
N LYS A 70 9.95 -29.45 -11.10
CA LYS A 70 8.53 -29.44 -11.48
C LYS A 70 7.64 -29.79 -10.31
N GLU A 71 6.40 -29.30 -10.37
CA GLU A 71 5.32 -29.69 -9.46
C GLU A 71 5.15 -31.21 -9.45
N THR A 72 4.90 -31.78 -8.27
CA THR A 72 4.58 -33.20 -8.08
C THR A 72 3.16 -33.38 -7.56
N SER A 73 2.59 -34.53 -7.92
CA SER A 73 1.25 -34.93 -7.49
C SER A 73 1.29 -35.78 -6.23
N ASP A 74 0.20 -35.70 -5.48
CA ASP A 74 -0.12 -36.54 -4.34
C ASP A 74 -1.65 -36.79 -4.32
N ASN A 75 -2.13 -37.84 -3.65
CA ASN A 75 -3.55 -38.20 -3.59
C ASN A 75 -4.42 -37.22 -2.76
N ARG A 76 -3.83 -36.44 -1.84
CA ARG A 76 -4.51 -35.32 -1.15
C ARG A 76 -3.79 -33.98 -1.29
N GLY A 77 -2.57 -33.97 -1.82
CA GLY A 77 -1.87 -32.79 -2.32
C GLY A 77 -0.60 -32.48 -1.55
N VAL A 78 0.40 -31.98 -2.29
CA VAL A 78 1.69 -31.59 -1.72
C VAL A 78 1.55 -30.30 -0.91
N ALA A 79 2.07 -30.28 0.31
CA ALA A 79 2.13 -29.09 1.16
C ALA A 79 3.45 -28.32 0.97
N ALA A 80 4.56 -29.04 0.83
CA ALA A 80 5.90 -28.43 0.78
C ALA A 80 6.94 -29.26 0.00
N TYR A 81 8.03 -28.60 -0.39
CA TYR A 81 9.26 -29.25 -0.85
C TYR A 81 10.40 -28.96 0.11
N VAL A 82 11.11 -30.01 0.52
CA VAL A 82 12.23 -29.99 1.46
C VAL A 82 13.54 -30.14 0.67
N ILE A 83 14.46 -29.18 0.84
CA ILE A 83 15.72 -29.10 0.09
C ILE A 83 16.88 -29.57 0.97
N TYR A 84 17.65 -30.51 0.43
CA TYR A 84 18.85 -31.06 1.04
C TYR A 84 20.10 -30.65 0.27
N ARG A 85 21.18 -30.34 0.99
CA ARG A 85 22.53 -30.10 0.47
C ARG A 85 23.52 -31.01 1.19
N ASN A 86 24.29 -31.80 0.43
CA ASN A 86 25.24 -32.78 0.94
C ASN A 86 24.60 -33.70 2.01
N GLY A 87 23.34 -34.11 1.80
CA GLY A 87 22.54 -34.93 2.72
C GLY A 87 21.91 -34.21 3.92
N GLN A 88 22.18 -32.92 4.14
CA GLN A 88 21.60 -32.13 5.24
C GLN A 88 20.46 -31.23 4.74
N GLN A 89 19.35 -31.16 5.48
CA GLN A 89 18.25 -30.24 5.15
C GLN A 89 18.69 -28.79 5.36
N ILE A 90 18.49 -27.94 4.34
CA ILE A 90 18.89 -26.52 4.36
C ILE A 90 17.73 -25.53 4.21
N GLY A 91 16.54 -26.02 3.85
CA GLY A 91 15.37 -25.17 3.67
C GLY A 91 14.15 -25.94 3.21
N GLU A 92 13.03 -25.23 3.17
CA GLU A 92 11.74 -25.73 2.74
C GLU A 92 11.01 -24.63 1.94
N THR A 93 10.18 -25.02 1.00
CA THR A 93 9.34 -24.12 0.19
C THR A 93 7.90 -24.62 0.17
N SER A 94 6.94 -23.71 0.01
CA SER A 94 5.53 -24.09 -0.22
C SER A 94 5.37 -24.85 -1.54
N SER A 95 4.30 -25.65 -1.68
CA SER A 95 4.04 -26.41 -2.90
C SER A 95 3.87 -25.59 -4.19
N LEU A 96 3.59 -24.28 -4.09
CA LEU A 96 3.54 -23.36 -5.23
C LEU A 96 4.90 -22.74 -5.60
N GLN A 97 5.93 -22.90 -4.75
CA GLN A 97 7.26 -22.36 -4.98
C GLN A 97 8.20 -23.47 -5.47
N LEU A 98 8.32 -23.59 -6.79
CA LEU A 98 9.11 -24.63 -7.48
C LEU A 98 10.59 -24.24 -7.70
N SER A 99 11.13 -23.37 -6.85
CA SER A 99 12.52 -22.92 -6.91
C SER A 99 13.06 -22.44 -5.56
N PHE A 100 14.35 -22.65 -5.34
CA PHE A 100 15.04 -22.31 -4.09
C PHE A 100 16.43 -21.72 -4.38
N VAL A 101 16.83 -20.69 -3.63
CA VAL A 101 18.15 -20.06 -3.75
C VAL A 101 18.93 -20.26 -2.47
N ASP A 102 19.89 -21.16 -2.51
CA ASP A 102 20.85 -21.40 -1.45
C ASP A 102 21.95 -20.33 -1.49
N ARG A 103 22.34 -19.79 -0.32
CA ARG A 103 23.21 -18.60 -0.20
C ARG A 103 24.28 -18.80 0.88
N ASN A 104 25.26 -17.90 0.89
CA ASN A 104 26.42 -17.91 1.80
C ASN A 104 27.30 -19.16 1.63
N LEU A 105 27.37 -19.68 0.41
CA LEU A 105 28.21 -20.81 0.03
C LEU A 105 29.69 -20.40 -0.07
N GLN A 106 30.58 -21.39 0.01
CA GLN A 106 32.00 -21.17 -0.26
C GLN A 106 32.24 -21.11 -1.78
N PRO A 107 33.12 -20.22 -2.27
CA PRO A 107 33.54 -20.20 -3.67
C PRO A 107 34.25 -21.49 -4.12
N ALA A 108 34.26 -21.73 -5.44
CA ALA A 108 34.93 -22.87 -6.08
C ALA A 108 34.63 -24.25 -5.45
N THR A 109 33.42 -24.43 -4.89
CA THR A 109 33.03 -25.61 -4.11
C THR A 109 31.84 -26.30 -4.75
N THR A 110 31.94 -27.61 -5.00
CA THR A 110 30.81 -28.44 -5.46
C THR A 110 29.90 -28.80 -4.30
N TYR A 111 28.61 -28.57 -4.48
CA TYR A 111 27.53 -28.97 -3.58
C TYR A 111 26.55 -29.89 -4.29
N ASN A 112 26.08 -30.92 -3.60
CA ASN A 112 25.17 -31.93 -4.12
C ASN A 112 23.78 -31.70 -3.50
N TYR A 113 22.75 -31.58 -4.34
CA TYR A 113 21.40 -31.24 -3.91
C TYR A 113 20.39 -32.34 -4.22
N GLN A 114 19.47 -32.57 -3.29
CA GLN A 114 18.32 -33.47 -3.45
C GLN A 114 17.07 -32.78 -2.88
N ILE A 115 15.90 -33.08 -3.43
CA ILE A 115 14.63 -32.49 -3.01
C ILE A 115 13.62 -33.59 -2.73
N LYS A 116 12.85 -33.45 -1.65
CA LYS A 116 11.71 -34.31 -1.32
C LYS A 116 10.42 -33.50 -1.27
N ALA A 117 9.30 -34.09 -1.64
CA ALA A 117 7.97 -33.51 -1.43
C ALA A 117 7.38 -34.04 -0.11
N ARG A 118 6.55 -33.23 0.56
CA ARG A 118 5.80 -33.62 1.77
C ARG A 118 4.36 -33.15 1.66
N ASP A 119 3.42 -34.01 2.06
CA ASP A 119 1.99 -33.69 2.13
C ASP A 119 1.64 -32.92 3.44
N ALA A 120 0.34 -32.72 3.67
CA ALA A 120 -0.17 -32.10 4.89
C ALA A 120 -0.29 -33.07 6.10
N ALA A 121 -0.17 -34.38 5.90
CA ALA A 121 -0.19 -35.39 6.96
C ALA A 121 1.21 -35.70 7.53
N GLY A 122 2.26 -35.29 6.83
CA GLY A 122 3.66 -35.51 7.19
C GLY A 122 4.35 -36.61 6.39
N ASN A 123 3.69 -37.23 5.41
CA ASN A 123 4.29 -38.26 4.55
C ASN A 123 5.30 -37.61 3.59
N VAL A 124 6.51 -38.16 3.50
CA VAL A 124 7.62 -37.61 2.72
C VAL A 124 7.95 -38.54 1.56
N SER A 125 8.11 -37.99 0.36
CA SER A 125 8.49 -38.73 -0.85
C SER A 125 9.90 -39.33 -0.76
N ASP A 126 10.19 -40.23 -1.70
CA ASP A 126 11.58 -40.51 -2.09
C ASP A 126 12.30 -39.23 -2.54
N ALA A 127 13.64 -39.25 -2.46
CA ALA A 127 14.46 -38.16 -2.95
C ALA A 127 14.41 -38.05 -4.48
N SER A 128 14.51 -36.82 -4.99
CA SER A 128 14.85 -36.57 -6.38
C SER A 128 16.18 -37.20 -6.77
N ILE A 129 16.48 -37.23 -8.07
CA ILE A 129 17.86 -37.37 -8.53
C ILE A 129 18.76 -36.32 -7.87
N GLU A 130 20.01 -36.68 -7.61
CA GLU A 130 21.01 -35.78 -7.05
C GLU A 130 21.56 -34.85 -8.14
N VAL A 131 21.60 -33.55 -7.83
CA VAL A 131 22.07 -32.49 -8.72
C VAL A 131 23.32 -31.85 -8.14
N GLN A 132 24.44 -31.95 -8.84
CA GLN A 132 25.67 -31.25 -8.45
C GLN A 132 25.68 -29.82 -8.98
N ALA A 133 26.12 -28.88 -8.17
CA ALA A 133 26.35 -27.49 -8.55
C ALA A 133 27.67 -26.99 -7.97
N LEU A 134 28.59 -26.57 -8.84
CA LEU A 134 29.85 -25.93 -8.49
C LEU A 134 29.65 -24.42 -8.35
N THR A 135 29.94 -23.85 -7.17
CA THR A 135 30.04 -22.40 -7.02
C THR A 135 31.26 -21.86 -7.75
N GLN A 136 31.17 -20.62 -8.22
CA GLN A 136 32.24 -19.99 -8.99
C GLN A 136 33.44 -19.62 -8.07
N PRO A 137 34.67 -19.53 -8.59
CA PRO A 137 35.79 -18.97 -7.82
C PRO A 137 35.56 -17.48 -7.50
N SER A 138 36.05 -17.02 -6.35
CA SER A 138 35.96 -15.60 -5.98
C SER A 138 37.10 -14.81 -6.64
N THR A 139 36.76 -13.87 -7.52
CA THR A 139 37.70 -13.07 -8.30
C THR A 139 37.89 -11.68 -7.71
N THR A 140 39.01 -11.44 -7.04
CA THR A 140 39.42 -10.12 -6.51
C THR A 140 39.99 -9.20 -7.60
N THR A 141 39.27 -9.05 -8.70
CA THR A 141 39.55 -8.10 -9.78
C THR A 141 38.25 -7.40 -10.17
N LYS A 142 38.27 -6.07 -10.26
CA LYS A 142 37.12 -5.26 -10.72
C LYS A 142 36.61 -5.80 -12.05
N ASP A 143 35.32 -6.08 -12.13
CA ASP A 143 34.70 -6.46 -13.40
C ASP A 143 34.65 -5.26 -14.35
N THR A 144 35.11 -5.49 -15.57
CA THR A 144 35.22 -4.50 -16.65
C THR A 144 34.56 -4.96 -17.94
N THR A 145 33.97 -6.16 -17.93
CA THR A 145 33.22 -6.68 -19.06
C THR A 145 31.80 -6.15 -18.95
N ALA A 146 31.20 -5.72 -20.06
CA ALA A 146 29.81 -5.31 -20.07
C ALA A 146 28.89 -6.49 -20.42
N PRO A 147 27.64 -6.50 -19.92
CA PRO A 147 26.67 -7.50 -20.32
C PRO A 147 26.43 -7.55 -21.83
N THR A 148 25.84 -8.64 -22.31
CA THR A 148 25.36 -8.72 -23.69
C THR A 148 24.17 -7.77 -23.93
N ALA A 149 23.95 -7.35 -25.18
CA ALA A 149 22.77 -6.57 -25.53
C ALA A 149 21.48 -7.42 -25.35
N PRO A 150 20.38 -6.88 -24.79
CA PRO A 150 19.10 -7.59 -24.76
C PRO A 150 18.64 -7.93 -26.18
N THR A 151 18.16 -9.14 -26.39
CA THR A 151 17.73 -9.62 -27.71
C THR A 151 16.23 -9.85 -27.77
N ASN A 152 15.68 -10.07 -28.97
CA ASN A 152 14.25 -10.35 -29.20
C ASN A 152 13.30 -9.32 -28.54
N LEU A 153 13.67 -8.04 -28.54
CA LEU A 153 12.77 -6.97 -28.09
C LEU A 153 11.52 -6.95 -28.99
N ALA A 154 10.35 -7.12 -28.39
CA ALA A 154 9.07 -7.16 -29.10
C ALA A 154 7.97 -6.46 -28.31
N ALA A 155 7.03 -5.81 -29.00
CA ALA A 155 5.80 -5.30 -28.40
C ALA A 155 4.74 -6.41 -28.39
N THR A 156 4.33 -6.86 -27.20
CA THR A 156 3.37 -7.97 -27.02
C THR A 156 1.94 -7.52 -26.76
N ASN A 157 1.73 -6.23 -26.48
CA ASN A 157 0.40 -5.62 -26.40
C ASN A 157 0.51 -4.13 -26.77
N VAL A 158 -0.40 -3.64 -27.60
CA VAL A 158 -0.43 -2.25 -28.08
C VAL A 158 -1.88 -1.76 -28.02
N SER A 159 -2.11 -0.69 -27.27
CA SER A 159 -3.40 0.01 -27.23
C SER A 159 -3.27 1.41 -27.84
N ASN A 160 -4.30 2.25 -27.68
CA ASN A 160 -4.21 3.67 -28.04
C ASN A 160 -3.36 4.50 -27.07
N SER A 161 -2.99 3.97 -25.90
CA SER A 161 -2.21 4.71 -24.88
C SER A 161 -1.13 3.90 -24.16
N THR A 162 -0.93 2.64 -24.52
CA THR A 162 0.02 1.74 -23.85
C THR A 162 0.75 0.84 -24.83
N VAL A 163 2.02 0.51 -24.53
CA VAL A 163 2.80 -0.52 -25.23
C VAL A 163 3.49 -1.41 -24.19
N THR A 164 3.20 -2.71 -24.22
CA THR A 164 3.94 -3.72 -23.44
C THR A 164 5.08 -4.28 -24.28
N LEU A 165 6.31 -4.12 -23.80
CA LEU A 165 7.54 -4.68 -24.32
C LEU A 165 7.89 -5.98 -23.58
N ARG A 166 8.52 -6.93 -24.28
CA ARG A 166 9.27 -8.06 -23.72
C ARG A 166 10.59 -8.23 -24.46
N TRP A 167 11.59 -8.80 -23.79
CA TRP A 167 12.88 -9.14 -24.38
C TRP A 167 13.43 -10.46 -23.82
N THR A 168 14.39 -11.05 -24.52
CA THR A 168 15.27 -12.09 -23.99
C THR A 168 16.32 -11.44 -23.09
N PRO A 169 16.49 -11.91 -21.83
CA PRO A 169 17.51 -11.41 -20.93
C PRO A 169 18.93 -11.42 -21.50
N SER A 170 19.70 -10.41 -21.11
CA SER A 170 21.15 -10.35 -21.27
C SER A 170 21.87 -11.32 -20.34
N THR A 171 23.10 -11.65 -20.71
CA THR A 171 24.04 -12.48 -19.96
C THR A 171 25.30 -11.68 -19.67
N ASP A 172 25.96 -11.99 -18.57
CA ASP A 172 27.18 -11.32 -18.12
C ASP A 172 28.06 -12.32 -17.33
N ASN A 173 29.37 -12.06 -17.20
CA ASN A 173 30.31 -12.94 -16.50
C ASN A 173 30.22 -12.88 -14.97
N VAL A 174 29.71 -11.79 -14.38
CA VAL A 174 29.41 -11.70 -12.94
C VAL A 174 27.91 -11.63 -12.70
N GLY A 175 27.19 -10.87 -13.51
CA GLY A 175 25.73 -10.88 -13.54
C GLY A 175 25.10 -9.53 -13.85
N VAL A 176 24.05 -9.57 -14.67
CA VAL A 176 23.17 -8.42 -14.91
C VAL A 176 22.40 -8.13 -13.62
N VAL A 177 22.43 -6.88 -13.16
CA VAL A 177 21.63 -6.42 -12.01
C VAL A 177 20.40 -5.63 -12.44
N LEU A 178 20.43 -5.01 -13.65
CA LEU A 178 19.43 -4.04 -14.06
C LEU A 178 19.24 -3.93 -15.59
N TYR A 179 18.03 -3.62 -16.04
CA TYR A 179 17.69 -3.23 -17.41
C TYR A 179 17.23 -1.78 -17.49
N GLU A 180 17.66 -1.08 -18.54
CA GLU A 180 17.30 0.30 -18.87
C GLU A 180 16.48 0.31 -20.18
N VAL A 181 15.24 0.81 -20.12
CA VAL A 181 14.35 0.91 -21.28
C VAL A 181 14.32 2.35 -21.80
N THR A 182 14.62 2.53 -23.08
CA THR A 182 14.56 3.81 -23.78
C THR A 182 13.34 3.91 -24.70
N ARG A 183 12.78 5.12 -24.81
CA ARG A 183 11.71 5.49 -25.75
C ARG A 183 12.17 6.73 -26.53
N ASN A 184 12.22 6.64 -27.85
CA ASN A 184 12.76 7.68 -28.74
C ASN A 184 14.18 8.14 -28.33
N GLY A 185 15.02 7.19 -27.90
CA GLY A 185 16.39 7.45 -27.43
C GLY A 185 16.52 7.93 -25.98
N VAL A 186 15.42 8.27 -25.29
CA VAL A 186 15.42 8.77 -23.90
C VAL A 186 15.08 7.64 -22.93
N LEU A 187 15.83 7.50 -21.83
CA LEU A 187 15.53 6.56 -20.75
C LEU A 187 14.14 6.86 -20.16
N VAL A 188 13.26 5.86 -20.11
CA VAL A 188 11.90 6.00 -19.55
C VAL A 188 11.62 5.07 -18.38
N ALA A 189 12.44 4.02 -18.18
CA ALA A 189 12.31 3.15 -17.03
C ALA A 189 13.60 2.33 -16.77
N SER A 190 13.74 1.87 -15.54
CA SER A 190 14.88 1.13 -15.02
C SER A 190 14.39 0.05 -14.05
N PHE A 191 14.88 -1.19 -14.17
CA PHE A 191 14.31 -2.37 -13.48
C PHE A 191 15.38 -3.38 -13.07
N SER A 192 15.21 -4.09 -11.96
CA SER A 192 16.10 -5.20 -11.60
C SER A 192 16.07 -6.33 -12.65
N ALA A 193 17.20 -7.05 -12.79
CA ALA A 193 17.41 -8.04 -13.85
C ALA A 193 16.42 -9.23 -13.85
N GLY A 194 15.65 -9.43 -12.78
CA GLY A 194 14.57 -10.41 -12.73
C GLY A 194 13.34 -10.05 -13.58
N LEU A 195 13.30 -8.84 -14.19
CA LEU A 195 12.21 -8.37 -15.03
C LEU A 195 12.65 -8.27 -16.50
N ASN A 196 12.01 -9.05 -17.37
CA ASN A 196 12.22 -9.05 -18.83
C ASN A 196 11.02 -8.53 -19.64
N ALA A 197 10.15 -7.77 -18.97
CA ALA A 197 8.95 -7.17 -19.54
C ALA A 197 8.69 -5.78 -18.92
N PHE A 198 8.19 -4.85 -19.73
CA PHE A 198 7.85 -3.49 -19.31
C PHE A 198 6.56 -3.04 -20.02
N THR A 199 5.68 -2.30 -19.36
CA THR A 199 4.57 -1.62 -20.04
C THR A 199 4.73 -0.11 -19.95
N ASN A 200 5.00 0.53 -21.08
CA ASN A 200 4.96 1.98 -21.19
C ASN A 200 3.50 2.44 -21.23
N LEU A 201 3.11 3.29 -20.29
CA LEU A 201 1.77 3.90 -20.21
C LEU A 201 1.77 5.32 -20.78
N ASN A 202 0.59 5.94 -20.86
CA ASN A 202 0.38 7.35 -21.21
C ASN A 202 1.03 7.78 -22.54
N LEU A 203 0.95 6.90 -23.54
CA LEU A 203 1.31 7.21 -24.93
C LEU A 203 0.14 7.95 -25.61
N LEU A 204 0.45 8.73 -26.64
CA LEU A 204 -0.56 9.39 -27.47
C LEU A 204 -1.15 8.37 -28.47
N PRO A 205 -2.46 8.41 -28.78
CA PRO A 205 -3.06 7.61 -29.84
C PRO A 205 -2.48 7.88 -31.23
N GLY A 206 -2.48 6.87 -32.11
CA GLY A 206 -2.01 6.99 -33.49
C GLY A 206 -0.58 7.50 -33.66
N THR A 207 0.28 7.34 -32.64
CA THR A 207 1.62 7.93 -32.59
C THR A 207 2.68 6.83 -32.58
N ALA A 208 3.69 6.97 -33.44
CA ALA A 208 4.81 6.04 -33.53
C ALA A 208 5.86 6.34 -32.44
N TYR A 209 6.29 5.29 -31.74
CA TYR A 209 7.36 5.35 -30.73
C TYR A 209 8.42 4.31 -31.05
N SER A 210 9.68 4.70 -30.98
CA SER A 210 10.83 3.79 -31.02
C SER A 210 11.19 3.34 -29.60
N PHE A 211 11.43 2.05 -29.40
CA PHE A 211 11.85 1.48 -28.11
C PHE A 211 13.10 0.62 -28.26
N ALA A 212 14.05 0.75 -27.33
CA ALA A 212 15.24 -0.10 -27.22
C ALA A 212 15.61 -0.32 -25.75
N VAL A 213 16.23 -1.45 -25.42
CA VAL A 213 16.58 -1.84 -24.04
C VAL A 213 18.08 -2.16 -23.96
N ARG A 214 18.74 -1.79 -22.86
CA ARG A 214 20.10 -2.26 -22.53
C ARG A 214 20.16 -2.82 -21.10
N ALA A 215 21.25 -3.48 -20.78
CA ALA A 215 21.51 -4.12 -19.49
C ALA A 215 22.69 -3.45 -18.76
N ARG A 216 22.74 -3.61 -17.44
CA ARG A 216 23.80 -3.13 -16.55
C ARG A 216 24.18 -4.22 -15.55
N ASP A 217 25.46 -4.39 -15.29
CA ASP A 217 26.01 -5.28 -14.25
C ASP A 217 26.17 -4.60 -12.88
N ALA A 218 26.66 -5.36 -11.90
CA ALA A 218 26.95 -4.86 -10.55
C ALA A 218 28.15 -3.90 -10.47
N ALA A 219 29.05 -3.90 -11.45
CA ALA A 219 30.22 -3.02 -11.53
C ALA A 219 29.91 -1.68 -12.24
N GLY A 220 28.71 -1.57 -12.83
CA GLY A 220 28.20 -0.39 -13.53
C GLY A 220 28.40 -0.41 -15.05
N ASN A 221 28.99 -1.45 -15.63
CA ASN A 221 29.22 -1.52 -17.07
C ASN A 221 27.87 -1.69 -17.81
N LEU A 222 27.76 -1.07 -18.98
CA LEU A 222 26.52 -1.01 -19.76
C LEU A 222 26.65 -1.78 -21.06
N SER A 223 25.67 -2.62 -21.36
CA SER A 223 25.61 -3.29 -22.66
C SER A 223 25.21 -2.34 -23.80
N PRO A 224 25.49 -2.71 -25.06
CA PRO A 224 24.86 -2.05 -26.21
C PRO A 224 23.34 -2.13 -26.13
N LEU A 225 22.65 -1.14 -26.67
CA LEU A 225 21.20 -1.19 -26.84
C LEU A 225 20.81 -2.36 -27.76
N SER A 226 19.67 -2.98 -27.46
CA SER A 226 18.97 -3.88 -28.36
C SER A 226 18.70 -3.21 -29.72
N ALA A 227 18.43 -4.01 -30.75
CA ALA A 227 17.76 -3.48 -31.93
C ALA A 227 16.48 -2.74 -31.50
N ALA A 228 16.29 -1.52 -32.02
CA ALA A 228 15.15 -0.70 -31.66
C ALA A 228 13.92 -1.13 -32.47
N ILE A 229 12.77 -1.27 -31.82
CA ILE A 229 11.48 -1.53 -32.49
C ILE A 229 10.68 -0.23 -32.63
N SER A 230 9.97 -0.07 -33.74
CA SER A 230 8.99 1.01 -33.92
C SER A 230 7.59 0.47 -33.69
N VAL A 231 6.81 1.15 -32.83
CA VAL A 231 5.47 0.73 -32.42
C VAL A 231 4.51 1.90 -32.59
N LEU A 232 3.52 1.73 -33.47
CA LEU A 232 2.42 2.68 -33.66
C LEU A 232 1.30 2.34 -32.69
N THR A 233 0.94 3.26 -31.79
CA THR A 233 -0.25 3.10 -30.93
C THR A 233 -1.53 3.10 -31.77
N LEU A 234 -2.56 2.41 -31.28
CA LEU A 234 -3.86 2.38 -31.96
C LEU A 234 -4.45 3.80 -32.04
N GLY A 235 -5.23 4.07 -33.09
CA GLY A 235 -6.00 5.30 -33.20
C GLY A 235 -7.06 5.39 -32.08
N SER A 236 -7.53 6.61 -31.81
CA SER A 236 -8.74 6.78 -31.01
C SER A 236 -9.95 6.38 -31.87
N SER A 237 -10.73 5.40 -31.43
CA SER A 237 -11.92 4.93 -32.16
C SER A 237 -13.06 5.96 -32.11
N GLY A 238 -12.99 6.96 -32.98
CA GLY A 238 -14.17 7.70 -33.43
C GLY A 238 -15.01 6.83 -34.36
N SER A 239 -16.34 6.93 -34.27
CA SER A 239 -17.27 6.09 -35.04
C SER A 239 -17.09 6.25 -36.56
N SER A 240 -16.65 5.19 -37.23
CA SER A 240 -16.70 5.08 -38.69
C SER A 240 -18.14 4.82 -39.14
N SER A 241 -18.91 5.88 -39.39
CA SER A 241 -20.11 5.78 -40.22
C SER A 241 -19.70 5.78 -41.69
N SER A 242 -20.13 4.77 -42.42
CA SER A 242 -19.86 4.61 -43.85
C SER A 242 -20.63 5.64 -44.66
N THR A 243 -19.92 6.54 -45.35
CA THR A 243 -20.54 7.50 -46.27
C THR A 243 -21.00 6.80 -47.55
N SER A 244 -22.30 6.49 -47.63
CA SER A 244 -22.95 6.21 -48.92
C SER A 244 -23.32 7.53 -49.60
N SER A 245 -22.99 7.65 -50.89
CA SER A 245 -23.31 8.81 -51.70
C SER A 245 -24.77 8.82 -52.13
N SER A 246 -25.45 9.96 -51.96
CA SER A 246 -26.65 10.31 -52.73
C SER A 246 -26.79 11.83 -52.81
N SER A 247 -27.34 12.31 -53.92
CA SER A 247 -27.30 13.71 -54.37
C SER A 247 -28.68 14.37 -54.40
N SER A 248 -28.76 15.62 -53.94
CA SER A 248 -29.73 16.67 -54.36
C SER A 248 -29.38 17.96 -53.59
N SER A 249 -29.17 19.14 -54.19
CA SER A 249 -30.01 19.98 -55.06
C SER A 249 -30.96 20.90 -54.28
N GLY A 250 -30.77 22.22 -54.41
CA GLY A 250 -31.59 23.29 -53.80
C GLY A 250 -30.73 24.24 -52.95
N ALA A 251 -30.32 25.42 -53.45
CA ALA A 251 -31.11 26.67 -53.43
C ALA A 251 -31.64 26.99 -52.02
N GLY A 252 -31.22 28.04 -51.29
CA GLY A 252 -30.64 29.30 -51.72
C GLY A 252 -31.72 30.38 -51.78
N SER A 253 -31.80 31.23 -50.75
CA SER A 253 -32.34 32.60 -50.80
C SER A 253 -32.12 33.33 -49.47
N SER A 254 -31.86 34.62 -49.58
CA SER A 254 -31.52 35.56 -48.50
C SER A 254 -32.64 36.55 -48.22
N SER A 255 -32.83 36.93 -46.96
CA SER A 255 -33.30 38.26 -46.51
C SER A 255 -33.15 38.35 -44.99
N SER A 256 -32.49 39.31 -44.32
CA SER A 256 -32.11 40.72 -44.56
C SER A 256 -33.18 41.79 -44.29
N SER A 257 -33.35 42.15 -43.02
CA SER A 257 -33.75 43.49 -42.51
C SER A 257 -33.77 43.42 -40.96
N SER A 258 -32.92 44.13 -40.19
CA SER A 258 -32.90 45.59 -39.94
C SER A 258 -34.17 46.09 -39.22
N SER A 259 -34.14 46.95 -38.19
CA SER A 259 -33.06 47.80 -37.65
C SER A 259 -33.52 48.54 -36.36
N SER A 260 -32.54 49.10 -35.61
CA SER A 260 -32.64 50.33 -34.75
C SER A 260 -33.65 50.32 -33.57
N SER A 261 -33.50 51.09 -32.47
CA SER A 261 -32.63 52.22 -32.06
C SER A 261 -32.71 52.29 -30.51
N SER A 262 -31.64 52.33 -29.70
CA SER A 262 -30.62 53.38 -29.48
C SER A 262 -31.06 54.61 -28.67
N SER A 263 -30.73 54.65 -27.37
CA SER A 263 -30.42 55.84 -26.52
C SER A 263 -30.46 55.42 -25.03
N SER A 264 -29.61 55.80 -24.08
CA SER A 264 -28.26 56.42 -23.95
C SER A 264 -28.18 56.97 -22.51
N SER A 265 -26.98 57.13 -21.94
CA SER A 265 -26.68 57.61 -20.56
C SER A 265 -26.99 56.60 -19.44
N SER A 266 -26.29 56.56 -18.29
CA SER A 266 -25.24 57.47 -17.78
C SER A 266 -24.22 56.78 -16.83
N SER A 267 -23.05 57.41 -16.68
CA SER A 267 -22.22 57.50 -15.46
C SER A 267 -21.84 56.24 -14.65
N SER A 268 -20.53 55.99 -14.64
CA SER A 268 -19.75 55.19 -13.69
C SER A 268 -20.15 55.24 -12.21
N SER A 269 -20.22 54.08 -11.57
CA SER A 269 -19.91 53.89 -10.14
C SER A 269 -19.11 52.61 -9.95
N SER A 270 -17.90 52.72 -9.40
CA SER A 270 -17.02 51.58 -9.11
C SER A 270 -17.54 50.78 -7.91
N SER A 271 -18.19 49.64 -8.16
CA SER A 271 -18.51 48.65 -7.14
C SER A 271 -17.62 47.43 -7.32
N SER A 272 -16.67 47.24 -6.40
CA SER A 272 -15.88 46.02 -6.27
C SER A 272 -16.78 44.83 -5.96
N SER A 273 -17.15 44.06 -6.98
CA SER A 273 -17.94 42.84 -6.82
C SER A 273 -17.06 41.74 -6.23
N SER A 274 -17.00 41.69 -4.90
CA SER A 274 -16.46 40.55 -4.15
C SER A 274 -17.25 39.29 -4.48
N SER A 275 -16.73 38.46 -5.39
CA SER A 275 -17.31 37.16 -5.71
C SER A 275 -17.24 36.25 -4.47
N SER A 276 -18.41 35.98 -3.89
CA SER A 276 -18.57 35.30 -2.61
C SER A 276 -17.99 33.87 -2.59
N SER A 277 -16.89 33.67 -1.87
CA SER A 277 -16.39 32.34 -1.48
C SER A 277 -17.23 31.74 -0.33
N GLY A 278 -18.51 31.46 -0.60
CA GLY A 278 -19.50 30.98 0.38
C GLY A 278 -19.40 29.49 0.73
N GLY A 279 -18.22 29.00 1.12
CA GLY A 279 -17.96 27.58 1.38
C GLY A 279 -18.10 27.17 2.85
N VAL A 280 -19.33 26.92 3.32
CA VAL A 280 -19.69 25.94 4.40
C VAL A 280 -18.72 25.81 5.60
N VAL A 281 -18.31 26.92 6.22
CA VAL A 281 -17.64 26.88 7.54
C VAL A 281 -18.69 27.05 8.65
N GLY A 282 -18.80 26.07 9.54
CA GLY A 282 -19.66 26.15 10.73
C GLY A 282 -21.07 25.57 10.62
N THR A 283 -21.48 24.97 9.50
CA THR A 283 -22.82 24.37 9.37
C THR A 283 -22.99 23.12 10.25
N PRO A 284 -24.09 23.01 11.04
CA PRO A 284 -24.44 21.80 11.79
C PRO A 284 -24.53 20.55 10.90
N LEU A 285 -23.89 19.46 11.31
CA LEU A 285 -23.90 18.19 10.61
C LEU A 285 -25.09 17.32 11.04
N THR A 286 -25.73 16.68 10.07
CA THR A 286 -26.66 15.57 10.32
C THR A 286 -25.87 14.29 10.59
N ALA A 287 -26.47 13.29 11.26
CA ALA A 287 -25.78 12.03 11.57
C ALA A 287 -25.14 11.33 10.34
N PRO A 288 -25.78 11.24 9.16
CA PRO A 288 -25.12 10.76 7.93
C PRO A 288 -23.88 11.56 7.52
N LYS A 289 -23.94 12.90 7.59
CA LYS A 289 -22.81 13.78 7.24
C LYS A 289 -21.67 13.67 8.27
N ALA A 290 -22.01 13.56 9.56
CA ALA A 290 -21.05 13.31 10.63
C ALA A 290 -20.35 11.95 10.44
N SER A 291 -21.11 10.90 10.14
CA SER A 291 -20.57 9.56 9.86
C SER A 291 -19.62 9.56 8.65
N ARG A 292 -20.01 10.18 7.53
CA ARG A 292 -19.15 10.35 6.35
C ARG A 292 -17.84 11.07 6.67
N PHE A 293 -17.93 12.21 7.37
CA PHE A 293 -16.74 12.97 7.76
C PHE A 293 -15.80 12.13 8.61
N LEU A 294 -16.32 11.45 9.63
CA LEU A 294 -15.55 10.56 10.49
C LEU A 294 -14.92 9.41 9.70
N ALA A 295 -15.65 8.78 8.77
CA ALA A 295 -15.10 7.72 7.92
C ALA A 295 -13.86 8.18 7.11
N GLN A 296 -13.81 9.45 6.69
CA GLN A 296 -12.66 10.05 5.98
C GLN A 296 -11.56 10.54 6.96
N ALA A 297 -11.94 11.04 8.14
CA ALA A 297 -11.06 11.70 9.10
C ALA A 297 -10.54 10.80 10.25
N SER A 298 -11.04 9.58 10.40
CA SER A 298 -10.63 8.60 11.42
C SER A 298 -10.40 7.22 10.80
N PHE A 299 -10.14 6.20 11.63
CA PHE A 299 -10.15 4.78 11.20
C PHE A 299 -11.56 4.22 10.97
N GLY A 300 -12.62 5.00 11.20
CA GLY A 300 -14.02 4.62 11.07
C GLY A 300 -14.88 5.32 12.13
N PRO A 301 -16.16 5.62 11.83
CA PRO A 301 -17.06 6.19 12.81
C PRO A 301 -17.50 5.13 13.84
N LYS A 302 -17.91 5.60 15.02
CA LYS A 302 -18.67 4.83 16.01
C LYS A 302 -19.86 5.67 16.48
N MET A 303 -20.90 5.03 17.02
CA MET A 303 -22.16 5.74 17.31
C MET A 303 -21.97 6.94 18.26
N SER A 304 -21.12 6.80 19.28
CA SER A 304 -20.79 7.88 20.23
C SER A 304 -20.15 9.10 19.54
N ASP A 305 -19.21 8.88 18.61
CA ASP A 305 -18.57 9.95 17.83
C ASP A 305 -19.57 10.62 16.86
N ILE A 306 -20.44 9.84 16.19
CA ILE A 306 -21.49 10.36 15.30
C ILE A 306 -22.46 11.24 16.09
N SER A 307 -22.94 10.77 17.25
CA SER A 307 -23.87 11.51 18.10
C SER A 307 -23.26 12.80 18.63
N ALA A 308 -22.01 12.78 19.09
CA ALA A 308 -21.30 13.96 19.61
C ALA A 308 -21.04 15.02 18.52
N LEU A 309 -20.89 14.62 17.26
CA LEU A 309 -20.69 15.52 16.13
C LEU A 309 -22.00 15.99 15.47
N THR A 310 -23.11 15.28 15.66
CA THR A 310 -24.41 15.66 15.12
C THR A 310 -24.89 16.96 15.78
N GLY A 311 -25.31 17.95 14.98
CA GLY A 311 -25.63 19.30 15.44
C GLY A 311 -24.41 20.22 15.63
N SER A 312 -23.19 19.67 15.62
CA SER A 312 -21.92 20.42 15.64
C SER A 312 -21.30 20.50 14.23
N SER A 313 -20.11 21.08 14.11
CA SER A 313 -19.40 21.26 12.83
C SER A 313 -18.11 20.45 12.74
N ALA A 314 -17.72 20.08 11.51
CA ALA A 314 -16.45 19.38 11.26
C ALA A 314 -15.23 20.20 11.72
N GLU A 315 -15.25 21.54 11.55
CA GLU A 315 -14.19 22.43 12.04
C GLU A 315 -14.04 22.37 13.56
N SER A 316 -15.14 22.34 14.32
CA SER A 316 -15.10 22.17 15.78
C SER A 316 -14.44 20.84 16.18
N TRP A 317 -14.73 19.76 15.45
CA TRP A 317 -14.12 18.44 15.71
C TRP A 317 -12.63 18.42 15.35
N LEU A 318 -12.23 19.05 14.23
CA LEU A 318 -10.81 19.18 13.86
C LEU A 318 -10.03 19.94 14.94
N ASN A 319 -10.59 21.04 15.46
CA ASN A 319 -9.95 21.82 16.54
C ASN A 319 -9.76 21.00 17.82
N GLN A 320 -10.75 20.20 18.22
CA GLN A 320 -10.63 19.27 19.35
C GLN A 320 -9.56 18.20 19.10
N GLN A 321 -9.52 17.63 17.89
CA GLN A 321 -8.54 16.59 17.52
C GLN A 321 -7.11 17.12 17.42
N PHE A 322 -6.90 18.33 16.90
CA PHE A 322 -5.58 18.99 16.87
C PHE A 322 -5.00 19.26 18.27
N ALA A 323 -5.86 19.34 19.29
CA ALA A 323 -5.48 19.55 20.69
C ALA A 323 -5.27 18.23 21.47
N LYS A 324 -5.68 17.07 20.93
CA LYS A 324 -5.53 15.80 21.65
C LYS A 324 -4.04 15.36 21.72
N PRO A 325 -3.61 14.82 22.87
CA PRO A 325 -2.30 14.21 23.01
C PRO A 325 -2.18 13.01 22.07
N GLN A 326 -0.96 12.72 21.64
CA GLN A 326 -0.70 11.61 20.72
C GLN A 326 -0.78 10.26 21.42
N SER A 327 -1.49 9.30 20.83
CA SER A 327 -1.31 7.88 21.14
C SER A 327 0.01 7.38 20.55
N LEU A 328 0.90 6.90 21.43
CA LEU A 328 2.25 6.43 21.09
C LEU A 328 2.32 4.90 20.97
N HIS A 329 3.31 4.40 20.24
CA HIS A 329 3.59 2.98 20.04
C HIS A 329 4.83 2.54 20.82
N VAL A 330 5.88 3.37 20.88
CA VAL A 330 7.14 3.04 21.58
C VAL A 330 6.94 2.61 23.05
N PRO A 331 6.10 3.27 23.88
CA PRO A 331 5.90 2.85 25.27
C PRO A 331 5.32 1.43 25.39
N THR A 332 4.45 1.02 24.45
CA THR A 332 3.90 -0.34 24.40
C THR A 332 4.99 -1.34 24.02
N ILE A 333 5.82 -1.04 23.01
CA ILE A 333 6.93 -1.90 22.61
C ILE A 333 7.95 -2.04 23.74
N ASP A 334 8.35 -0.94 24.39
CA ASP A 334 9.28 -0.96 25.51
C ASP A 334 8.74 -1.78 26.69
N SER A 335 7.43 -1.78 26.93
CA SER A 335 6.79 -2.63 27.94
C SER A 335 6.81 -4.12 27.56
N LEU A 336 6.55 -4.46 26.28
CA LEU A 336 6.54 -5.85 25.79
C LEU A 336 7.95 -6.45 25.77
N LEU A 337 8.94 -5.68 25.34
CA LEU A 337 10.36 -6.09 25.36
C LEU A 337 10.86 -6.31 26.79
N LYS A 338 10.53 -5.41 27.73
CA LYS A 338 10.88 -5.59 29.16
C LYS A 338 10.23 -6.84 29.77
N ALA A 339 8.96 -7.10 29.45
CA ALA A 339 8.27 -8.31 29.92
C ALA A 339 8.94 -9.58 29.39
N ARG A 340 9.39 -9.60 28.12
CA ARG A 340 10.10 -10.74 27.53
C ARG A 340 11.48 -10.96 28.14
N LEU A 341 12.22 -9.90 28.46
CA LEU A 341 13.52 -9.98 29.14
C LEU A 341 13.41 -10.46 30.60
N ALA A 342 12.23 -10.40 31.20
CA ALA A 342 11.96 -10.89 32.55
C ALA A 342 11.37 -12.32 32.55
N ASP A 343 11.03 -12.87 31.39
CA ASP A 343 10.54 -14.24 31.24
C ASP A 343 11.72 -15.21 31.06
N ALA A 344 11.79 -16.23 31.91
CA ALA A 344 12.83 -17.25 31.84
C ALA A 344 12.54 -18.31 30.77
N ASP A 345 11.31 -18.36 30.26
CA ASP A 345 10.89 -19.30 29.23
C ASP A 345 11.10 -18.71 27.82
N THR A 346 12.26 -19.00 27.23
CA THR A 346 12.65 -18.56 25.89
C THR A 346 11.88 -19.27 24.75
N THR A 347 10.89 -20.13 25.04
CA THR A 347 10.15 -20.89 24.02
C THR A 347 8.98 -20.12 23.38
N ASN A 348 8.61 -18.95 23.90
CA ASN A 348 7.57 -18.08 23.31
C ASN A 348 8.11 -17.35 22.05
N ASP A 349 8.13 -18.06 20.92
CA ASP A 349 8.47 -17.53 19.60
C ASP A 349 7.43 -16.51 19.10
N ARG A 350 7.54 -15.28 19.60
CA ARG A 350 6.70 -14.13 19.20
C ARG A 350 7.50 -13.20 18.30
N SER A 351 7.09 -13.13 17.03
CA SER A 351 7.63 -12.17 16.08
C SER A 351 7.57 -10.75 16.65
N TYR A 352 8.72 -10.07 16.65
CA TYR A 352 8.83 -8.67 17.08
C TYR A 352 7.87 -7.75 16.31
N GLN A 353 7.50 -8.11 15.07
CA GLN A 353 6.58 -7.31 14.25
C GLN A 353 5.14 -7.34 14.78
N ASP A 354 4.71 -8.46 15.37
CA ASP A 354 3.36 -8.59 15.95
C ASP A 354 3.17 -7.67 17.17
N ASP A 355 4.25 -7.33 17.89
CA ASP A 355 4.19 -6.33 18.98
C ASP A 355 3.83 -4.93 18.43
N PHE A 356 4.34 -4.55 17.26
CA PHE A 356 3.94 -3.32 16.57
C PHE A 356 2.49 -3.41 16.08
N MET A 357 2.08 -4.52 15.48
CA MET A 357 0.69 -4.69 15.04
C MET A 357 -0.27 -4.61 16.23
N GLN A 358 0.06 -5.20 17.38
CA GLN A 358 -0.73 -5.10 18.60
C GLN A 358 -0.94 -3.64 19.04
N ALA A 359 0.13 -2.84 19.03
CA ALA A 359 0.05 -1.42 19.35
C ALA A 359 -0.79 -0.64 18.31
N PHE A 360 -0.55 -0.88 17.01
CA PHE A 360 -1.28 -0.25 15.91
C PHE A 360 -2.79 -0.51 16.01
N TRP A 361 -3.21 -1.78 16.10
CA TRP A 361 -4.64 -2.13 16.12
C TRP A 361 -5.34 -1.62 17.38
N THR A 362 -4.64 -1.61 18.52
CA THR A 362 -5.14 -1.02 19.77
C THR A 362 -5.37 0.48 19.61
N ASN A 363 -4.39 1.22 19.06
CA ASN A 363 -4.50 2.66 18.82
C ASN A 363 -5.55 3.00 17.74
N ALA A 364 -5.57 2.30 16.61
CA ALA A 364 -6.55 2.52 15.54
C ALA A 364 -8.00 2.35 16.05
N ALA A 365 -8.27 1.29 16.82
CA ALA A 365 -9.61 1.01 17.33
C ALA A 365 -10.02 1.84 18.55
N LYS A 366 -9.11 2.12 19.50
CA LYS A 366 -9.45 2.78 20.78
C LYS A 366 -8.91 4.20 20.97
N GLY A 367 -7.87 4.58 20.23
CA GLY A 367 -7.19 5.87 20.37
C GLY A 367 -8.13 7.05 20.17
N ASP A 368 -7.92 8.09 20.96
CA ASP A 368 -8.80 9.24 21.08
C ASP A 368 -8.47 10.33 20.03
N ASP A 369 -7.18 10.42 19.67
CA ASP A 369 -6.56 11.29 18.66
C ASP A 369 -6.69 10.71 17.25
N GLN A 370 -7.88 10.20 16.93
CA GLN A 370 -8.20 9.53 15.67
C GLN A 370 -7.73 10.24 14.41
N LEU A 371 -7.81 11.58 14.36
CA LEU A 371 -7.31 12.34 13.21
C LEU A 371 -5.79 12.19 13.06
N ARG A 372 -5.04 12.25 14.17
CA ARG A 372 -3.58 12.13 14.17
C ARG A 372 -3.17 10.74 13.72
N LEU A 373 -3.80 9.71 14.29
CA LEU A 373 -3.55 8.31 13.94
C LEU A 373 -3.88 8.03 12.46
N ARG A 374 -4.99 8.59 11.96
CA ARG A 374 -5.42 8.42 10.57
C ARG A 374 -4.52 9.14 9.56
N VAL A 375 -4.00 10.32 9.93
CA VAL A 375 -3.02 11.06 9.15
C VAL A 375 -1.64 10.39 9.22
N ALA A 376 -1.20 9.88 10.37
CA ALA A 376 0.04 9.11 10.49
C ALA A 376 0.03 7.89 9.56
N PHE A 377 -1.09 7.17 9.46
CA PHE A 377 -1.27 6.07 8.52
C PHE A 377 -1.28 6.49 7.04
N ALA A 378 -1.73 7.71 6.74
CA ALA A 378 -1.61 8.28 5.39
C ALA A 378 -0.16 8.67 5.08
N LEU A 379 0.56 9.24 6.05
CA LEU A 379 1.96 9.64 5.91
C LEU A 379 2.91 8.44 5.83
N SER A 380 2.69 7.36 6.58
CA SER A 380 3.50 6.13 6.50
C SER A 380 3.37 5.41 5.15
N GLN A 381 2.34 5.77 4.40
CA GLN A 381 2.03 5.29 3.05
C GLN A 381 2.52 6.24 1.93
N ILE A 382 3.14 7.37 2.30
CA ILE A 382 3.83 8.32 1.43
C ILE A 382 5.33 8.23 1.71
N PHE A 383 5.74 8.42 2.97
CA PHE A 383 7.11 8.24 3.46
C PHE A 383 7.30 6.78 3.90
N VAL A 384 7.39 5.89 2.91
CA VAL A 384 7.38 4.43 3.10
C VAL A 384 8.66 3.96 3.78
N ILE A 385 8.50 3.12 4.80
CA ILE A 385 9.48 2.12 5.25
C ILE A 385 8.75 0.78 5.38
N SER A 386 9.49 -0.33 5.42
CA SER A 386 8.87 -1.66 5.54
C SER A 386 9.67 -2.62 6.43
N PHE A 387 8.95 -3.35 7.28
CA PHE A 387 9.47 -4.54 7.96
C PHE A 387 10.00 -5.60 6.98
N ASP A 388 9.45 -5.70 5.77
CA ASP A 388 9.85 -6.69 4.76
C ASP A 388 11.11 -6.29 3.97
N SER A 389 11.85 -5.27 4.41
CA SER A 389 13.09 -4.83 3.77
C SER A 389 14.09 -4.26 4.78
N GLY A 390 14.76 -5.14 5.51
CA GLY A 390 15.89 -4.82 6.40
C GLY A 390 15.54 -4.15 7.73
N LEU A 391 14.25 -4.12 8.10
CA LEU A 391 13.74 -3.55 9.35
C LEU A 391 12.96 -4.55 10.21
N ASP A 392 12.94 -5.82 9.82
CA ASP A 392 12.26 -6.94 10.47
C ASP A 392 12.59 -7.06 11.97
N ASP A 393 13.86 -6.93 12.34
CA ASP A 393 14.34 -6.91 13.74
C ASP A 393 14.26 -5.52 14.40
N SER A 394 13.84 -4.48 13.68
CA SER A 394 13.88 -3.08 14.14
C SER A 394 12.55 -2.56 14.70
N VAL A 395 11.70 -3.42 15.30
CA VAL A 395 10.35 -3.05 15.82
C VAL A 395 10.31 -1.74 16.60
N ARG A 396 11.26 -1.52 17.52
CA ARG A 396 11.32 -0.32 18.36
C ARG A 396 11.62 0.94 17.53
N GLY A 397 12.47 0.80 16.51
CA GLY A 397 12.76 1.85 15.52
C GLY A 397 11.56 2.15 14.63
N VAL A 398 10.86 1.12 14.14
CA VAL A 398 9.65 1.29 13.31
C VAL A 398 8.51 1.94 14.12
N ALA A 399 8.35 1.57 15.39
CA ALA A 399 7.43 2.25 16.31
C ALA A 399 7.80 3.73 16.51
N ALA A 400 9.09 4.05 16.72
CA ALA A 400 9.55 5.42 16.86
C ALA A 400 9.38 6.25 15.57
N TYR A 401 9.55 5.64 14.40
CA TYR A 401 9.28 6.26 13.11
C TYR A 401 7.78 6.57 12.95
N TYR A 402 6.91 5.62 13.27
CA TYR A 402 5.46 5.83 13.21
C TYR A 402 4.98 6.90 14.21
N ASP A 403 5.57 6.94 15.41
CA ASP A 403 5.32 7.98 16.39
C ASP A 403 5.85 9.36 15.93
N MET A 404 6.99 9.42 15.23
CA MET A 404 7.48 10.64 14.59
C MET A 404 6.51 11.16 13.52
N LEU A 405 5.93 10.28 12.69
CA LEU A 405 4.90 10.67 11.72
C LEU A 405 3.65 11.22 12.42
N GLY A 406 3.21 10.62 13.53
CA GLY A 406 2.11 11.13 14.37
C GLY A 406 2.41 12.49 15.03
N ARG A 407 3.67 12.74 15.42
CA ARG A 407 4.13 14.04 15.93
C ARG A 407 4.02 15.11 14.85
N ASN A 408 4.54 14.81 13.67
CA ASN A 408 4.59 15.72 12.53
C ASN A 408 3.27 15.87 11.76
N ALA A 409 2.30 14.97 11.96
CA ALA A 409 0.98 15.02 11.33
C ALA A 409 0.31 16.40 11.44
N PHE A 410 0.55 17.15 12.54
CA PHE A 410 0.02 18.49 12.77
C PHE A 410 1.11 19.57 12.90
N GLY A 411 2.32 19.29 12.43
CA GLY A 411 3.49 20.18 12.47
C GLY A 411 3.67 20.97 11.17
N ASN A 412 4.92 21.20 10.79
CA ASN A 412 5.28 21.79 9.50
C ASN A 412 5.90 20.72 8.59
N PHE A 413 5.53 20.71 7.30
CA PHE A 413 6.07 19.77 6.32
C PHE A 413 7.60 19.82 6.19
N ARG A 414 8.22 21.01 6.34
CA ARG A 414 9.68 21.14 6.33
C ARG A 414 10.33 20.37 7.49
N THR A 415 9.71 20.36 8.67
CA THR A 415 10.16 19.57 9.83
C THR A 415 9.91 18.08 9.62
N LEU A 416 8.76 17.70 9.05
CA LEU A 416 8.47 16.32 8.68
C LEU A 416 9.53 15.75 7.73
N LEU A 417 9.91 16.50 6.69
CA LEU A 417 10.89 16.06 5.70
C LEU A 417 12.29 15.84 6.32
N GLU A 418 12.67 16.64 7.32
CA GLU A 418 13.92 16.52 8.07
C GLU A 418 13.88 15.36 9.07
N ASP A 419 12.80 15.23 9.85
CA ASP A 419 12.62 14.11 10.77
C ASP A 419 12.58 12.75 10.03
N VAL A 420 12.05 12.72 8.79
CA VAL A 420 12.16 11.56 7.89
C VAL A 420 13.60 11.37 7.41
N SER A 421 14.27 12.43 6.92
CA SER A 421 15.68 12.37 6.45
C SER A 421 16.64 11.88 7.52
N LEU A 422 16.40 12.25 8.77
CA LEU A 422 17.22 11.91 9.93
C LEU A 422 16.73 10.64 10.64
N SER A 423 15.67 9.97 10.18
CA SER A 423 15.26 8.71 10.79
C SER A 423 16.27 7.59 10.50
N PRO A 424 16.79 6.87 11.51
CA PRO A 424 17.61 5.68 11.27
C PRO A 424 16.88 4.58 10.50
N MET A 425 15.54 4.53 10.58
CA MET A 425 14.73 3.56 9.82
C MET A 425 14.69 3.90 8.34
N MET A 426 14.49 5.17 8.00
CA MET A 426 14.59 5.65 6.61
C MET A 426 16.02 5.50 6.09
N GLY A 427 17.01 5.81 6.95
CA GLY A 427 18.44 5.62 6.69
C GLY A 427 18.80 4.19 6.28
N VAL A 428 18.26 3.18 6.98
CA VAL A 428 18.44 1.77 6.60
C VAL A 428 17.62 1.42 5.35
N TYR A 429 16.34 1.80 5.31
CA TYR A 429 15.41 1.41 4.24
C TYR A 429 15.82 1.93 2.85
N LEU A 430 16.40 3.13 2.78
CA LEU A 430 16.89 3.75 1.55
C LEU A 430 18.42 3.90 1.48
N SER A 431 19.14 3.14 2.30
CA SER A 431 20.60 2.99 2.26
C SER A 431 21.46 4.24 2.48
N HIS A 432 20.88 5.38 2.90
CA HIS A 432 21.69 6.59 3.17
C HIS A 432 22.32 6.64 4.56
N ILE A 433 21.96 5.72 5.48
CA ILE A 433 22.71 5.53 6.72
C ILE A 433 24.11 5.00 6.38
N ARG A 434 25.14 5.64 6.93
CA ARG A 434 26.56 5.39 6.63
C ARG A 434 26.98 5.64 5.18
N ASN A 435 26.17 6.34 4.38
CA ASN A 435 26.57 6.75 3.03
C ASN A 435 27.92 7.50 3.08
N LEU A 436 28.90 7.05 2.31
CA LEU A 436 30.26 7.58 2.36
C LEU A 436 30.47 8.59 1.25
N LYS A 437 31.17 9.69 1.56
CA LYS A 437 31.67 10.61 0.55
C LYS A 437 32.47 9.92 -0.55
N GLU A 438 32.53 10.57 -1.70
CA GLU A 438 33.34 10.19 -2.83
C GLU A 438 34.81 9.94 -2.44
N ASP A 439 35.44 8.98 -3.11
CA ASP A 439 36.86 8.71 -2.97
C ASP A 439 37.48 8.44 -4.35
N PRO A 440 38.19 9.43 -4.94
CA PRO A 440 38.82 9.30 -6.25
C PRO A 440 39.85 8.16 -6.34
N LYS A 441 40.39 7.66 -5.22
CA LYS A 441 41.37 6.56 -5.24
C LYS A 441 40.72 5.20 -5.47
N THR A 442 39.52 5.00 -4.93
CA THR A 442 38.75 3.76 -5.07
C THR A 442 37.67 3.85 -6.15
N GLY A 443 37.36 5.05 -6.63
CA GLY A 443 36.24 5.31 -7.53
C GLY A 443 34.88 5.27 -6.84
N ARG A 444 34.84 5.23 -5.49
CA ARG A 444 33.58 5.24 -4.73
C ARG A 444 32.85 6.56 -4.97
N MET A 445 31.55 6.46 -5.27
CA MET A 445 30.60 7.57 -5.29
C MET A 445 29.63 7.47 -4.11
N PRO A 446 28.98 8.57 -3.68
CA PRO A 446 27.87 8.55 -2.75
C PRO A 446 26.72 7.67 -3.24
N ASP A 447 25.99 7.04 -2.31
CA ASP A 447 24.70 6.41 -2.61
C ASP A 447 23.67 7.47 -2.99
N GLU A 448 23.05 7.30 -4.16
CA GLU A 448 22.07 8.21 -4.75
C GLU A 448 20.61 7.90 -4.39
N ASN A 449 20.34 6.73 -3.77
CA ASN A 449 18.99 6.21 -3.60
C ASN A 449 18.10 7.20 -2.82
N TYR A 450 18.52 7.61 -1.62
CA TYR A 450 17.73 8.58 -0.84
C TYR A 450 17.59 9.95 -1.53
N ALA A 451 18.61 10.43 -2.25
CA ALA A 451 18.54 11.68 -3.00
C ALA A 451 17.49 11.62 -4.13
N ARG A 452 17.35 10.47 -4.78
CA ARG A 452 16.31 10.19 -5.78
C ARG A 452 14.93 10.07 -5.15
N GLU A 453 14.79 9.28 -4.09
CA GLU A 453 13.49 9.02 -3.46
C GLU A 453 12.91 10.24 -2.73
N ILE A 454 13.75 11.04 -2.06
CA ILE A 454 13.28 12.27 -1.39
C ILE A 454 12.67 13.26 -2.38
N MET A 455 13.22 13.35 -3.59
CA MET A 455 12.65 14.17 -4.68
C MET A 455 11.43 13.48 -5.29
N GLN A 456 11.57 12.25 -5.79
CA GLN A 456 10.58 11.62 -6.68
C GLN A 456 9.34 11.05 -5.98
N LEU A 457 9.48 10.53 -4.76
CA LEU A 457 8.37 9.92 -4.01
C LEU A 457 7.84 10.81 -2.89
N PHE A 458 8.73 11.57 -2.23
CA PHE A 458 8.42 12.19 -0.94
C PHE A 458 8.19 13.71 -0.98
N SER A 459 8.48 14.41 -2.09
CA SER A 459 8.34 15.88 -2.12
C SER A 459 7.88 16.48 -3.44
N ILE A 460 8.60 16.29 -4.55
CA ILE A 460 8.37 17.05 -5.80
C ILE A 460 7.84 16.21 -6.95
N GLY A 461 8.00 14.88 -6.92
CA GLY A 461 7.57 14.00 -8.01
C GLY A 461 8.57 13.99 -9.17
N LEU A 462 8.19 13.34 -10.28
CA LEU A 462 8.99 13.26 -11.51
C LEU A 462 8.82 14.47 -12.45
N HIS A 463 7.61 15.05 -12.49
CA HIS A 463 7.25 16.09 -13.47
C HIS A 463 6.69 17.32 -12.78
N GLN A 464 6.98 18.51 -13.32
CA GLN A 464 6.51 19.79 -12.82
C GLN A 464 4.99 19.88 -12.83
N LEU A 465 4.43 20.48 -11.78
CA LEU A 465 3.00 20.58 -11.53
C LEU A 465 2.58 22.05 -11.45
N ASN A 466 1.47 22.36 -12.13
CA ASN A 466 0.69 23.55 -11.82
C ASN A 466 0.13 23.44 -10.37
N PRO A 467 -0.25 24.56 -9.73
CA PRO A 467 -0.84 24.53 -8.38
C PRO A 467 -2.10 23.67 -8.26
N ASP A 468 -2.79 23.38 -9.37
CA ASP A 468 -3.97 22.50 -9.46
C ASP A 468 -3.62 21.01 -9.64
N GLY A 469 -2.34 20.64 -9.59
CA GLY A 469 -1.87 19.26 -9.75
C GLY A 469 -1.97 18.69 -11.17
N THR A 470 -2.23 19.53 -12.17
CA THR A 470 -2.03 19.19 -13.60
C THR A 470 -0.54 19.32 -13.97
N LEU A 471 -0.12 18.62 -15.02
CA LEU A 471 1.26 18.63 -15.50
C LEU A 471 1.58 19.96 -16.20
N VAL A 472 2.74 20.54 -15.91
CA VAL A 472 3.33 21.59 -16.75
C VAL A 472 3.81 20.93 -18.04
N LEU A 473 3.41 21.48 -19.19
CA LEU A 473 3.76 20.95 -20.50
C LEU A 473 4.62 21.94 -21.29
N SER A 474 5.72 21.47 -21.88
CA SER A 474 6.50 22.19 -22.89
C SER A 474 6.49 21.40 -24.20
N GLY A 475 6.10 22.04 -25.30
CA GLY A 475 5.91 21.35 -26.59
C GLY A 475 4.94 20.16 -26.53
N GLY A 476 3.95 20.21 -25.63
CA GLY A 476 2.99 19.11 -25.40
C GLY A 476 3.52 17.93 -24.58
N LYS A 477 4.76 17.98 -24.07
CA LYS A 477 5.36 16.95 -23.21
C LYS A 477 5.47 17.44 -21.77
N PRO A 478 5.30 16.57 -20.76
CA PRO A 478 5.60 16.90 -19.37
C PRO A 478 7.04 17.42 -19.21
N VAL A 479 7.24 18.39 -18.33
CA VAL A 479 8.56 18.89 -17.96
C VAL A 479 9.03 18.15 -16.70
N GLU A 480 10.24 17.60 -16.70
CA GLU A 480 10.82 16.92 -15.52
C GLU A 480 11.12 17.92 -14.38
N THR A 481 11.10 17.46 -13.13
CA THR A 481 11.42 18.28 -11.93
C THR A 481 12.90 18.38 -11.62
N TYR A 482 13.70 17.41 -12.03
CA TYR A 482 15.13 17.29 -11.73
C TYR A 482 15.84 16.45 -12.82
N THR A 483 17.16 16.55 -12.89
CA THR A 483 18.01 15.76 -13.79
C THR A 483 18.83 14.71 -13.01
N ASN A 484 19.64 13.90 -13.70
CA ASN A 484 20.52 12.96 -12.99
C ASN A 484 21.64 13.70 -12.23
N GLU A 485 22.08 14.84 -12.75
CA GLU A 485 23.08 15.70 -12.12
C GLU A 485 22.58 16.23 -10.76
N ASP A 486 21.29 16.61 -10.66
CA ASP A 486 20.68 16.99 -9.38
C ASP A 486 20.74 15.86 -8.35
N ILE A 487 20.50 14.62 -8.77
CA ILE A 487 20.55 13.44 -7.90
C ILE A 487 21.98 13.22 -7.41
N THR A 488 22.97 13.20 -8.32
CA THR A 488 24.39 13.01 -7.98
C THR A 488 24.90 14.13 -7.06
N GLY A 489 24.48 15.38 -7.30
CA GLY A 489 24.85 16.54 -6.47
C GLY A 489 24.20 16.51 -5.09
N LEU A 490 22.90 16.17 -5.01
CA LEU A 490 22.17 16.04 -3.76
C LEU A 490 22.64 14.82 -2.94
N ALA A 491 23.04 13.72 -3.58
CA ALA A 491 23.58 12.53 -2.90
C ALA A 491 24.77 12.86 -1.98
N LYS A 492 25.62 13.83 -2.38
CA LYS A 492 26.74 14.33 -1.56
C LYS A 492 26.27 14.92 -0.23
N VAL A 493 25.09 15.56 -0.18
CA VAL A 493 24.51 16.12 1.06
C VAL A 493 24.16 15.00 2.05
N PHE A 494 23.72 13.86 1.54
CA PHE A 494 23.35 12.69 2.34
C PHE A 494 24.52 11.78 2.70
N THR A 495 25.76 12.17 2.41
CA THR A 495 26.96 11.48 2.91
C THR A 495 27.23 11.81 4.38
N GLY A 496 27.88 10.89 5.10
CA GLY A 496 28.31 11.09 6.47
C GLY A 496 27.21 11.11 7.53
N TRP A 497 25.98 10.69 7.22
CA TRP A 497 24.90 10.56 8.20
C TRP A 497 24.88 9.18 8.83
N SER A 498 24.83 9.10 10.17
CA SER A 498 24.69 7.84 10.89
C SER A 498 24.08 8.02 12.28
N TYR A 499 23.98 6.93 13.05
CA TYR A 499 23.35 6.84 14.37
C TYR A 499 23.67 8.01 15.31
N GLY A 500 22.63 8.61 15.90
CA GLY A 500 22.78 9.68 16.89
C GLY A 500 23.44 9.23 18.19
N GLY A 501 24.00 10.17 18.95
CA GLY A 501 24.41 9.96 20.33
C GLY A 501 25.46 10.94 20.85
N ALA A 502 26.12 10.58 21.95
CA ALA A 502 27.01 11.49 22.69
C ALA A 502 28.35 11.82 21.99
N ASP A 503 28.72 11.08 20.94
CA ASP A 503 30.01 11.18 20.27
C ASP A 503 29.90 11.04 18.74
N LYS A 504 30.89 11.55 18.01
CA LYS A 504 31.00 11.42 16.54
C LYS A 504 32.14 10.48 16.12
N SER A 505 32.37 9.40 16.87
CA SER A 505 33.42 8.40 16.56
C SER A 505 33.08 7.52 15.34
N ASP A 506 34.12 7.00 14.68
CA ASP A 506 33.99 5.92 13.69
C ASP A 506 33.17 4.73 14.24
N ASN A 507 33.32 4.40 15.52
CA ASN A 507 32.67 3.24 16.11
C ASN A 507 31.14 3.41 16.20
N ARG A 508 30.67 4.63 16.52
CA ARG A 508 29.23 4.95 16.45
C ARG A 508 28.75 5.02 15.00
N PHE A 509 29.55 5.61 14.10
CA PHE A 509 29.20 5.67 12.67
C PHE A 509 28.93 4.27 12.10
N TYR A 510 29.79 3.29 12.39
CA TYR A 510 29.63 1.90 11.95
C TYR A 510 28.77 1.02 12.87
N ASP A 511 28.21 1.56 13.97
CA ASP A 511 27.54 0.80 15.05
C ASP A 511 28.28 -0.50 15.39
N ASN A 512 29.60 -0.38 15.61
CA ASN A 512 30.51 -1.51 15.84
C ASN A 512 31.04 -1.57 17.29
N SER A 513 30.51 -0.71 18.17
CA SER A 513 30.85 -0.67 19.59
C SER A 513 30.57 -2.01 20.27
N THR A 514 31.46 -2.41 21.18
CA THR A 514 31.26 -3.57 22.06
C THR A 514 30.05 -3.41 22.99
N VAL A 515 29.67 -2.16 23.28
CA VAL A 515 28.39 -1.81 23.91
C VAL A 515 27.62 -0.94 22.91
N ARG A 516 26.62 -1.53 22.24
CA ARG A 516 25.73 -0.77 21.34
C ARG A 516 24.81 0.13 22.15
N ASP A 517 24.56 1.33 21.64
CA ASP A 517 23.59 2.26 22.23
C ASP A 517 22.16 1.75 21.96
N PRO A 518 21.36 1.40 22.98
CA PRO A 518 20.03 0.83 22.80
C PRO A 518 19.01 1.83 22.21
N ASN A 519 19.38 3.12 22.15
CA ASN A 519 18.56 4.17 21.56
C ASN A 519 19.02 4.61 20.17
N SER A 520 20.14 4.09 19.66
CA SER A 520 20.68 4.40 18.31
C SER A 520 19.64 4.31 17.18
N ARG A 521 18.70 3.38 17.29
CA ARG A 521 17.63 3.11 16.30
C ARG A 521 16.39 4.01 16.45
N ILE A 522 16.29 4.83 17.50
CA ILE A 522 15.15 5.72 17.77
C ILE A 522 15.51 7.21 17.91
N ILE A 523 16.80 7.54 18.06
CA ILE A 523 17.32 8.91 18.07
C ILE A 523 17.59 9.34 16.61
N PRO A 524 17.32 10.60 16.21
CA PRO A 524 17.70 11.11 14.90
C PRO A 524 19.19 10.88 14.58
N MET A 525 19.49 10.60 13.33
CA MET A 525 20.85 10.54 12.81
C MET A 525 21.54 11.90 12.93
N GLN A 526 22.87 11.86 12.99
CA GLN A 526 23.73 13.04 13.11
C GLN A 526 24.82 13.04 12.03
N GLY A 527 25.36 14.21 11.72
CA GLY A 527 26.41 14.36 10.71
C GLY A 527 27.79 14.01 11.23
N TYR A 528 28.58 13.27 10.46
CA TYR A 528 29.96 12.90 10.75
C TYR A 528 30.90 13.57 9.74
N PRO A 529 31.56 14.69 10.11
CA PRO A 529 32.41 15.47 9.19
C PRO A 529 33.51 14.65 8.49
N LYS A 530 34.02 13.59 9.14
CA LYS A 530 35.01 12.67 8.56
C LYS A 530 34.50 11.99 7.27
N PHE A 531 33.23 11.59 7.26
CA PHE A 531 32.60 10.79 6.21
C PHE A 531 31.74 11.60 5.24
N HIS A 532 31.49 12.88 5.53
CA HIS A 532 30.72 13.81 4.70
C HIS A 532 31.57 14.46 3.59
N SER A 533 30.95 14.67 2.43
CA SER A 533 31.56 15.26 1.24
C SER A 533 31.87 16.75 1.43
N ILE A 534 33.08 17.16 1.02
CA ILE A 534 33.48 18.57 1.01
C ILE A 534 33.56 19.15 -0.40
N SER A 535 33.26 18.36 -1.44
CA SER A 535 33.18 18.90 -2.80
C SER A 535 31.91 19.73 -2.98
N GLU A 536 31.90 20.50 -4.07
CA GLU A 536 30.74 21.28 -4.50
C GLU A 536 29.52 20.36 -4.74
N LYS A 537 28.35 20.83 -4.33
CA LYS A 537 27.07 20.10 -4.41
C LYS A 537 26.09 20.98 -5.17
N SER A 538 25.70 20.60 -6.37
CA SER A 538 24.77 21.36 -7.20
C SER A 538 23.50 20.55 -7.45
N PHE A 539 22.34 21.10 -7.12
CA PHE A 539 21.03 20.45 -7.30
C PHE A 539 19.91 21.50 -7.28
N LEU A 540 18.86 21.31 -8.09
CA LEU A 540 17.65 22.14 -8.13
C LEU A 540 17.96 23.65 -8.20
N ASP A 541 18.83 24.03 -9.14
CA ASP A 541 19.35 25.39 -9.37
C ASP A 541 20.06 26.03 -8.15
N VAL A 542 20.48 25.23 -7.17
CA VAL A 542 21.24 25.67 -5.99
C VAL A 542 22.61 24.99 -5.95
N THR A 543 23.66 25.77 -5.70
CA THR A 543 25.03 25.30 -5.53
C THR A 543 25.53 25.58 -4.12
N ILE A 544 25.90 24.52 -3.39
CA ILE A 544 26.71 24.60 -2.17
C ILE A 544 28.18 24.53 -2.61
N PRO A 545 28.99 25.59 -2.40
CA PRO A 545 30.37 25.62 -2.85
C PRO A 545 31.23 24.57 -2.12
N ALA A 546 32.37 24.22 -2.71
CA ALA A 546 33.34 23.33 -2.06
C ALA A 546 33.83 23.92 -0.72
N GLN A 547 34.04 23.03 0.26
CA GLN A 547 34.28 23.36 1.66
C GLN A 547 35.71 23.00 2.09
N THR A 548 36.29 23.77 3.00
CA THR A 548 37.54 23.40 3.70
C THR A 548 37.29 22.53 4.93
N THR A 549 36.07 22.54 5.47
CA THR A 549 35.61 21.75 6.62
C THR A 549 34.18 21.31 6.35
N ALA A 550 33.89 20.01 6.48
CA ALA A 550 32.57 19.46 6.23
C ALA A 550 31.53 20.00 7.22
N THR A 551 30.39 20.48 6.70
CA THR A 551 29.26 21.00 7.50
C THR A 551 27.94 20.25 7.23
N PRO A 552 27.83 18.94 7.57
CA PRO A 552 26.69 18.11 7.17
C PRO A 552 25.33 18.73 7.51
N GLU A 553 25.18 19.22 8.74
CA GLU A 553 23.95 19.83 9.24
C GLU A 553 23.55 21.11 8.48
N ALA A 554 24.51 21.90 8.00
CA ALA A 554 24.24 23.09 7.19
C ALA A 554 23.85 22.72 5.75
N ASP A 555 24.54 21.74 5.17
CA ASP A 555 24.28 21.25 3.82
C ASP A 555 22.88 20.61 3.71
N LEU A 556 22.51 19.78 4.69
CA LEU A 556 21.16 19.21 4.79
C LEU A 556 20.11 20.30 4.94
N LYS A 557 20.37 21.33 5.76
CA LYS A 557 19.44 22.45 5.90
C LYS A 557 19.20 23.15 4.56
N ILE A 558 20.25 23.42 3.79
CA ILE A 558 20.12 24.04 2.45
C ILE A 558 19.30 23.13 1.54
N ALA A 559 19.65 21.84 1.45
CA ALA A 559 18.95 20.90 0.57
C ALA A 559 17.45 20.78 0.88
N LEU A 560 17.09 20.59 2.15
CA LEU A 560 15.70 20.44 2.55
C LEU A 560 14.92 21.76 2.45
N ASP A 561 15.57 22.92 2.66
CA ASP A 561 14.96 24.22 2.43
C ASP A 561 14.69 24.47 0.94
N THR A 562 15.59 24.06 0.04
CA THR A 562 15.40 24.13 -1.42
C THR A 562 14.23 23.25 -1.86
N ILE A 563 14.24 21.97 -1.47
CA ILE A 563 13.15 21.02 -1.78
C ILE A 563 11.80 21.56 -1.26
N PHE A 564 11.73 22.05 -0.02
CA PHE A 564 10.50 22.58 0.56
C PHE A 564 9.95 23.84 -0.13
N LYS A 565 10.83 24.70 -0.65
CA LYS A 565 10.45 25.89 -1.41
C LYS A 565 9.98 25.56 -2.82
N HIS A 566 10.38 24.42 -3.39
CA HIS A 566 10.01 24.01 -4.74
C HIS A 566 8.47 24.05 -4.95
N PRO A 567 7.96 24.57 -6.08
CA PRO A 567 6.53 24.79 -6.29
C PRO A 567 5.70 23.49 -6.23
N ASN A 568 6.23 22.35 -6.71
CA ASN A 568 5.51 21.08 -6.73
C ASN A 568 5.06 20.55 -5.36
N VAL A 569 5.70 20.90 -4.24
CA VAL A 569 5.45 20.19 -2.96
C VAL A 569 3.99 20.29 -2.51
N GLY A 570 3.38 21.47 -2.68
CA GLY A 570 1.97 21.71 -2.39
C GLY A 570 1.03 20.78 -3.17
N PRO A 571 1.01 20.84 -4.52
CA PRO A 571 0.13 19.98 -5.32
C PRO A 571 0.48 18.49 -5.26
N PHE A 572 1.76 18.14 -5.13
CA PHE A 572 2.19 16.74 -5.04
C PHE A 572 1.67 16.08 -3.75
N ILE A 573 1.98 16.65 -2.59
CA ILE A 573 1.53 16.12 -1.29
C ILE A 573 0.02 16.34 -1.09
N GLY A 574 -0.52 17.46 -1.59
CA GLY A 574 -1.96 17.75 -1.55
C GLY A 574 -2.77 16.67 -2.23
N LYS A 575 -2.43 16.34 -3.48
CA LYS A 575 -3.08 15.25 -4.23
C LYS A 575 -2.97 13.91 -3.51
N GLN A 576 -1.79 13.55 -3.00
CA GLN A 576 -1.61 12.28 -2.29
C GLN A 576 -2.44 12.20 -0.98
N LEU A 577 -2.48 13.27 -0.18
CA LEU A 577 -3.31 13.29 1.04
C LEU A 577 -4.80 13.19 0.71
N ILE A 578 -5.28 13.86 -0.35
CA ILE A 578 -6.68 13.71 -0.80
C ILE A 578 -6.96 12.25 -1.21
N GLN A 579 -6.05 11.59 -1.95
CA GLN A 579 -6.20 10.19 -2.33
C GLN A 579 -6.18 9.22 -1.13
N ARG A 580 -5.40 9.50 -0.09
CA ARG A 580 -5.36 8.65 1.12
C ARG A 580 -6.56 8.88 2.03
N LEU A 581 -7.14 10.08 2.08
CA LEU A 581 -8.20 10.43 3.05
C LEU A 581 -9.62 10.49 2.46
N VAL A 582 -9.80 10.89 1.20
CA VAL A 582 -11.11 11.31 0.65
C VAL A 582 -11.45 10.63 -0.67
N THR A 583 -10.69 10.84 -1.75
CA THR A 583 -11.04 10.33 -3.09
C THR A 583 -9.83 10.14 -4.00
N SER A 584 -9.83 9.06 -4.78
CA SER A 584 -8.76 8.71 -5.72
C SER A 584 -8.61 9.71 -6.89
N ASN A 585 -9.66 10.46 -7.23
CA ASN A 585 -9.73 11.36 -8.38
C ASN A 585 -10.24 12.77 -7.99
N PRO A 586 -9.47 13.55 -7.22
CA PRO A 586 -9.85 14.94 -6.91
C PRO A 586 -9.84 15.82 -8.16
N SER A 587 -10.70 16.84 -8.20
CA SER A 587 -10.63 17.84 -9.27
C SER A 587 -9.34 18.67 -9.17
N PRO A 588 -8.88 19.29 -10.27
CA PRO A 588 -7.78 20.26 -10.21
C PRO A 588 -8.08 21.42 -9.25
N ALA A 589 -9.34 21.88 -9.18
CA ALA A 589 -9.75 22.96 -8.29
C ALA A 589 -9.60 22.59 -6.80
N TYR A 590 -9.85 21.33 -6.44
CA TYR A 590 -9.64 20.81 -5.08
C TYR A 590 -8.14 20.75 -4.75
N VAL A 591 -7.32 20.17 -5.64
CA VAL A 591 -5.85 20.16 -5.45
C VAL A 591 -5.30 21.59 -5.36
N SER A 592 -5.85 22.54 -6.13
CA SER A 592 -5.49 23.96 -6.06
C SER A 592 -5.75 24.58 -4.68
N ARG A 593 -6.93 24.34 -4.09
CA ARG A 593 -7.28 24.84 -2.75
C ARG A 593 -6.38 24.25 -1.66
N VAL A 594 -6.07 22.96 -1.73
CA VAL A 594 -5.13 22.31 -0.80
C VAL A 594 -3.69 22.83 -0.98
N SER A 595 -3.27 23.06 -2.21
CA SER A 595 -1.95 23.63 -2.52
C SER A 595 -1.82 25.08 -2.05
N ALA A 596 -2.88 25.86 -2.13
CA ALA A 596 -2.93 27.22 -1.58
C ALA A 596 -2.78 27.20 -0.05
N ALA A 597 -3.47 26.30 0.65
CA ALA A 597 -3.34 26.13 2.10
C ALA A 597 -1.94 25.63 2.53
N PHE A 598 -1.29 24.80 1.70
CA PHE A 598 0.13 24.46 1.89
C PHE A 598 1.05 25.67 1.64
N ALA A 599 0.77 26.48 0.62
CA ALA A 599 1.58 27.65 0.31
C ALA A 599 1.50 28.74 1.40
N ASN A 600 0.31 28.93 1.99
CA ASN A 600 0.04 29.89 3.06
C ASN A 600 -1.17 29.45 3.89
N ASN A 601 -0.98 29.27 5.21
CA ASN A 601 -2.04 28.91 6.16
C ASN A 601 -3.04 30.03 6.52
N GLY A 602 -2.98 31.18 5.85
CA GLY A 602 -3.71 32.41 6.18
C GLY A 602 -2.94 33.38 7.08
N ALA A 603 -1.83 32.94 7.68
CA ALA A 603 -0.93 33.76 8.52
C ALA A 603 0.49 33.88 7.93
N GLY A 604 0.68 33.56 6.65
CA GLY A 604 1.96 33.63 5.95
C GLY A 604 2.86 32.40 6.13
N VAL A 605 2.42 31.36 6.85
CA VAL A 605 3.23 30.16 7.09
C VAL A 605 2.99 29.12 5.99
N ARG A 606 4.04 28.82 5.23
CA ARG A 606 4.08 27.69 4.28
C ARG A 606 4.24 26.37 5.04
N GLY A 607 3.63 25.30 4.55
CA GLY A 607 3.82 23.94 5.03
C GLY A 607 3.09 23.57 6.32
N ASP A 608 2.16 24.40 6.82
CA ASP A 608 1.34 24.07 7.99
C ASP A 608 0.43 22.87 7.69
N MET A 609 0.73 21.73 8.31
CA MET A 609 -0.01 20.50 8.08
C MET A 609 -1.45 20.59 8.61
N LYS A 610 -1.74 21.37 9.66
CA LYS A 610 -3.12 21.56 10.15
C LYS A 610 -3.96 22.32 9.12
N ALA A 611 -3.41 23.35 8.50
CA ALA A 611 -4.09 24.10 7.45
C ALA A 611 -4.32 23.24 6.20
N MET A 612 -3.31 22.46 5.80
CA MET A 612 -3.42 21.51 4.70
C MET A 612 -4.47 20.43 4.97
N ILE A 613 -4.49 19.83 6.17
CA ILE A 613 -5.49 18.82 6.58
C ILE A 613 -6.90 19.41 6.67
N ARG A 614 -7.05 20.66 7.13
CA ARG A 614 -8.35 21.38 7.03
C ARG A 614 -8.78 21.53 5.58
N ALA A 615 -7.89 21.97 4.70
CA ALA A 615 -8.21 22.16 3.28
C ALA A 615 -8.55 20.83 2.57
N VAL A 616 -7.84 19.73 2.89
CA VAL A 616 -8.21 18.40 2.40
C VAL A 616 -9.57 17.99 2.94
N LEU A 617 -9.74 17.96 4.27
CA LEU A 617 -10.95 17.40 4.82
C LEU A 617 -12.15 18.29 4.56
N LEU A 618 -12.12 19.60 4.79
CA LEU A 618 -13.30 20.48 4.73
C LEU A 618 -13.67 20.96 3.31
N ASP A 619 -12.98 20.50 2.27
CA ASP A 619 -13.26 20.90 0.89
C ASP A 619 -14.74 20.67 0.50
N PRO A 620 -15.36 21.57 -0.28
CA PRO A 620 -16.70 21.36 -0.83
C PRO A 620 -16.88 20.00 -1.51
N GLU A 621 -15.90 19.49 -2.26
CA GLU A 621 -15.97 18.18 -2.93
C GLU A 621 -15.99 17.03 -1.91
N ALA A 622 -15.20 17.14 -0.83
CA ALA A 622 -15.20 16.17 0.26
C ALA A 622 -16.53 16.15 1.03
N ARG A 623 -17.19 17.33 1.15
CA ARG A 623 -18.42 17.53 1.93
C ARG A 623 -19.73 17.43 1.14
N ASP A 624 -19.68 17.52 -0.19
CA ASP A 624 -20.87 17.42 -1.05
C ASP A 624 -21.37 15.97 -1.18
N ALA A 625 -21.86 15.40 -0.08
CA ALA A 625 -22.28 14.00 -0.01
C ALA A 625 -23.44 13.63 -0.96
N ASN A 626 -24.23 14.62 -1.38
CA ASN A 626 -25.48 14.42 -2.13
C ASN A 626 -25.57 15.18 -3.46
N GLY A 627 -24.70 16.17 -3.72
CA GLY A 627 -24.72 16.95 -4.95
C GLY A 627 -24.00 16.27 -6.12
N ALA A 628 -23.85 17.03 -7.21
CA ALA A 628 -23.58 16.48 -8.53
C ALA A 628 -22.30 15.61 -8.58
N LEU A 629 -21.25 15.96 -7.83
CA LEU A 629 -19.97 15.26 -7.87
C LEU A 629 -20.00 13.91 -7.14
N ALA A 630 -20.54 13.82 -5.92
CA ALA A 630 -20.60 12.54 -5.20
C ALA A 630 -21.57 11.52 -5.83
N GLN A 631 -22.53 11.99 -6.62
CA GLN A 631 -23.43 11.15 -7.43
C GLN A 631 -22.81 10.66 -8.74
N THR A 632 -21.66 11.20 -9.18
CA THR A 632 -20.93 10.64 -10.32
C THR A 632 -20.42 9.23 -10.02
N ALA A 633 -20.20 8.46 -11.09
CA ALA A 633 -19.51 7.17 -11.02
C ALA A 633 -17.97 7.31 -10.82
N THR A 634 -17.44 8.54 -10.77
CA THR A 634 -16.00 8.84 -10.75
C THR A 634 -15.49 9.29 -9.38
N TYR A 635 -16.39 9.61 -8.43
CA TYR A 635 -16.06 10.11 -7.10
C TYR A 635 -15.98 9.01 -6.03
N GLY A 636 -15.02 9.17 -5.11
CA GLY A 636 -14.75 8.27 -3.97
C GLY A 636 -13.36 7.64 -4.05
N LYS A 637 -13.07 6.69 -3.15
CA LYS A 637 -11.90 5.78 -3.20
C LYS A 637 -12.34 4.36 -2.82
N ILE A 638 -11.54 3.36 -3.15
CA ILE A 638 -11.74 2.02 -2.57
C ILE A 638 -11.21 2.04 -1.14
N ARG A 639 -11.97 1.52 -0.17
CA ARG A 639 -11.49 1.42 1.21
C ARG A 639 -10.39 0.37 1.30
N GLU A 640 -9.25 0.77 1.82
CA GLU A 640 -8.05 -0.06 2.02
C GLU A 640 -8.35 -1.20 3.02
N PRO A 641 -7.84 -2.43 2.82
CA PRO A 641 -8.17 -3.56 3.69
C PRO A 641 -7.93 -3.32 5.19
N VAL A 642 -6.83 -2.65 5.58
CA VAL A 642 -6.56 -2.26 6.98
C VAL A 642 -7.69 -1.39 7.56
N LEU A 643 -8.17 -0.42 6.78
CA LEU A 643 -9.29 0.45 7.17
C LEU A 643 -10.61 -0.33 7.24
N ARG A 644 -10.79 -1.41 6.49
CA ARG A 644 -12.01 -2.23 6.56
C ARG A 644 -12.14 -2.95 7.90
N LEU A 645 -11.03 -3.47 8.44
CA LEU A 645 -11.01 -4.12 9.77
C LEU A 645 -11.11 -3.07 10.89
N ALA A 646 -10.30 -2.01 10.83
CA ALA A 646 -10.33 -0.95 11.84
C ALA A 646 -11.70 -0.27 11.95
N SER A 647 -12.39 -0.04 10.81
CA SER A 647 -13.73 0.54 10.81
C SER A 647 -14.78 -0.40 11.41
N TRP A 648 -14.65 -1.72 11.24
CA TRP A 648 -15.51 -2.70 11.93
C TRP A 648 -15.24 -2.69 13.46
N MET A 649 -13.96 -2.70 13.86
CA MET A 649 -13.57 -2.65 15.28
C MET A 649 -14.11 -1.39 15.97
N ARG A 650 -14.07 -0.23 15.30
CA ARG A 650 -14.64 1.02 15.82
C ARG A 650 -16.16 1.02 15.83
N ALA A 651 -16.80 0.70 14.71
CA ALA A 651 -18.26 0.79 14.55
C ALA A 651 -19.04 -0.02 15.60
N PHE A 652 -18.53 -1.20 15.97
CA PHE A 652 -19.14 -2.10 16.95
C PHE A 652 -18.38 -2.16 18.28
N GLU A 653 -17.52 -1.16 18.54
CA GLU A 653 -16.77 -0.95 19.78
C GLU A 653 -16.14 -2.24 20.33
N ALA A 654 -15.39 -2.93 19.48
CA ALA A 654 -14.77 -4.22 19.78
C ALA A 654 -13.88 -4.15 21.04
N LYS A 655 -13.89 -5.22 21.82
CA LYS A 655 -13.15 -5.35 23.09
C LYS A 655 -12.33 -6.63 23.09
N SER A 656 -11.27 -6.64 23.89
CA SER A 656 -10.55 -7.85 24.27
C SER A 656 -10.50 -7.91 25.79
N THR A 657 -10.39 -9.12 26.34
CA THR A 657 -10.36 -9.37 27.78
C THR A 657 -9.10 -8.82 28.42
N SER A 658 -7.95 -8.90 27.73
CA SER A 658 -6.66 -8.34 28.17
C SER A 658 -6.54 -6.83 27.95
N GLY A 659 -7.45 -6.23 27.18
CA GLY A 659 -7.39 -4.82 26.80
C GLY A 659 -6.55 -4.52 25.55
N VAL A 660 -5.74 -5.46 25.05
CA VAL A 660 -4.93 -5.32 23.82
C VAL A 660 -5.44 -6.21 22.69
N PHE A 661 -5.23 -5.80 21.43
CA PHE A 661 -5.63 -6.59 20.26
C PHE A 661 -4.43 -7.27 19.60
N ARG A 662 -4.22 -8.57 19.83
CA ARG A 662 -3.11 -9.33 19.18
C ARG A 662 -3.49 -9.83 17.81
N ILE A 663 -3.61 -8.90 16.86
CA ILE A 663 -3.82 -9.17 15.45
C ILE A 663 -2.46 -9.00 14.77
N GLY A 664 -1.83 -10.10 14.37
CA GLY A 664 -0.51 -10.11 13.73
C GLY A 664 -0.55 -9.82 12.24
N ASN A 665 0.34 -10.46 11.47
CA ASN A 665 0.36 -10.37 10.01
C ASN A 665 -0.99 -10.77 9.37
N THR A 666 -1.47 -9.93 8.45
CA THR A 666 -2.73 -10.07 7.68
C THR A 666 -2.54 -9.97 6.16
N ASP A 667 -1.30 -10.11 5.66
CA ASP A 667 -0.92 -9.94 4.24
C ASP A 667 -1.46 -11.06 3.32
N ASN A 668 -1.95 -12.19 3.84
CA ASN A 668 -2.38 -13.27 2.97
C ASN A 668 -3.72 -12.94 2.28
N ALA A 669 -3.67 -12.63 0.99
CA ALA A 669 -4.87 -12.30 0.21
C ALA A 669 -5.90 -13.45 0.08
N ALA A 670 -5.52 -14.72 0.28
CA ALA A 670 -6.44 -15.84 0.10
C ALA A 670 -7.36 -16.11 1.30
N TYR A 671 -6.98 -15.67 2.51
CA TYR A 671 -7.75 -15.91 3.74
C TYR A 671 -7.61 -14.84 4.84
N GLN A 672 -7.00 -13.69 4.53
CA GLN A 672 -6.87 -12.53 5.44
C GLN A 672 -7.21 -11.22 4.69
N LEU A 673 -6.62 -10.09 5.11
CA LEU A 673 -6.90 -8.76 4.54
C LEU A 673 -6.16 -8.51 3.21
N GLY A 674 -5.02 -9.15 2.97
CA GLY A 674 -4.13 -8.82 1.85
C GLY A 674 -3.30 -7.54 2.08
N GLN A 675 -3.28 -7.01 3.31
CA GLN A 675 -2.53 -5.80 3.70
C GLN A 675 -2.43 -5.72 5.22
N SER A 676 -1.21 -5.64 5.74
CA SER A 676 -0.92 -5.25 7.14
C SER A 676 -0.43 -3.79 7.22
N PRO A 677 -0.33 -3.20 8.42
CA PRO A 677 0.47 -1.97 8.63
C PRO A 677 1.97 -2.22 8.41
N MET A 678 2.73 -1.22 7.93
CA MET A 678 4.21 -1.19 7.90
C MET A 678 4.94 -2.37 7.23
N ARG A 679 4.24 -3.20 6.44
CA ARG A 679 4.77 -4.39 5.74
C ARG A 679 4.64 -4.21 4.23
N SER A 680 5.18 -3.10 3.74
CA SER A 680 5.02 -2.67 2.36
C SER A 680 5.93 -3.49 1.43
N PRO A 681 5.43 -4.02 0.30
CA PRO A 681 6.25 -4.84 -0.59
C PRO A 681 7.27 -4.04 -1.42
N SER A 682 7.21 -2.70 -1.43
CA SER A 682 8.14 -1.86 -2.20
C SER A 682 8.17 -0.41 -1.72
N VAL A 683 9.16 0.35 -2.18
CA VAL A 683 9.25 1.81 -1.98
C VAL A 683 8.02 2.57 -2.54
N PHE A 684 7.33 2.00 -3.53
CA PHE A 684 6.08 2.55 -4.11
C PHE A 684 4.84 2.25 -3.27
N ASN A 685 5.02 1.77 -2.04
CA ASN A 685 3.99 1.26 -1.16
C ASN A 685 3.31 -0.03 -1.70
N TYR A 686 2.20 -0.46 -1.09
CA TYR A 686 1.33 -1.54 -1.59
C TYR A 686 0.80 -1.28 -3.00
N TYR A 687 0.58 0.00 -3.34
CA TYR A 687 -0.04 0.41 -4.59
C TYR A 687 0.33 1.85 -4.97
N ARG A 688 0.47 2.07 -6.28
CA ARG A 688 0.94 3.34 -6.86
C ARG A 688 -0.17 4.39 -6.85
N PRO A 689 0.07 5.65 -6.41
CA PRO A 689 -0.95 6.72 -6.40
C PRO A 689 -1.61 7.01 -7.75
N GLY A 690 -0.91 6.74 -8.86
CA GLY A 690 -1.41 6.88 -10.23
C GLY A 690 -1.86 5.57 -10.91
N TYR A 691 -2.11 4.49 -10.16
CA TYR A 691 -2.55 3.22 -10.76
C TYR A 691 -3.95 3.34 -11.37
N VAL A 692 -4.05 2.90 -12.62
CA VAL A 692 -5.27 2.83 -13.43
C VAL A 692 -5.53 1.35 -13.74
N ALA A 693 -6.69 0.82 -13.35
CA ALA A 693 -6.98 -0.61 -13.49
C ALA A 693 -7.22 -1.00 -14.97
N PRO A 694 -6.33 -1.79 -15.61
CA PRO A 694 -6.44 -2.13 -17.03
C PRO A 694 -7.66 -3.02 -17.30
N GLY A 695 -8.22 -2.97 -18.51
CA GLY A 695 -9.38 -3.77 -18.91
C GLY A 695 -10.70 -3.45 -18.18
N SER A 696 -10.72 -2.41 -17.33
CA SER A 696 -11.87 -2.03 -16.51
C SER A 696 -12.55 -0.75 -17.01
N LYS A 697 -13.79 -0.49 -16.56
CA LYS A 697 -14.52 0.75 -16.88
C LYS A 697 -13.81 2.01 -16.36
N SER A 698 -13.22 1.96 -15.16
CA SER A 698 -12.40 3.05 -14.63
C SER A 698 -11.12 3.23 -15.44
N GLY A 699 -10.52 2.14 -15.91
CA GLY A 699 -9.39 2.15 -16.82
C GLY A 699 -9.68 2.84 -18.15
N THR A 700 -10.78 2.47 -18.81
CA THR A 700 -11.24 3.14 -20.04
C THR A 700 -11.55 4.63 -19.84
N ALA A 701 -11.99 5.02 -18.64
CA ALA A 701 -12.23 6.41 -18.25
C ALA A 701 -10.97 7.15 -17.75
N GLY A 702 -9.80 6.52 -17.73
CA GLY A 702 -8.54 7.13 -17.26
C GLY A 702 -8.51 7.43 -15.75
N LEU A 703 -9.39 6.82 -14.95
CA LEU A 703 -9.52 7.10 -13.52
C LEU A 703 -8.47 6.35 -12.71
N PHE A 704 -7.84 7.05 -11.76
CA PHE A 704 -7.00 6.42 -10.75
C PHE A 704 -7.87 5.64 -9.77
N VAL A 705 -7.46 4.41 -9.48
CA VAL A 705 -8.13 3.50 -8.55
C VAL A 705 -7.06 2.73 -7.76
N PRO A 706 -6.22 3.43 -6.97
CA PRO A 706 -4.93 2.89 -6.51
C PRO A 706 -5.05 1.56 -5.77
N GLU A 707 -6.01 1.43 -4.87
CA GLU A 707 -6.20 0.24 -4.04
C GLU A 707 -6.67 -0.99 -4.84
N LEU A 708 -7.12 -0.82 -6.10
CA LEU A 708 -7.41 -1.95 -6.98
C LEU A 708 -6.14 -2.66 -7.48
N GLN A 709 -4.95 -2.08 -7.32
CA GLN A 709 -3.70 -2.78 -7.61
C GLN A 709 -3.48 -4.01 -6.71
N ILE A 710 -4.07 -4.00 -5.50
CA ILE A 710 -4.07 -5.12 -4.53
C ILE A 710 -5.45 -5.77 -4.36
N THR A 711 -6.45 -5.37 -5.17
CA THR A 711 -7.81 -5.93 -5.09
C THR A 711 -8.12 -6.76 -6.34
N HIS A 712 -7.86 -8.07 -6.25
CA HIS A 712 -8.13 -9.11 -7.25
C HIS A 712 -9.08 -10.19 -6.69
N GLU A 713 -9.52 -11.13 -7.51
CA GLU A 713 -10.55 -12.15 -7.20
C GLU A 713 -10.26 -12.89 -5.90
N THR A 714 -9.02 -13.38 -5.75
CA THR A 714 -8.52 -14.05 -4.54
C THR A 714 -8.64 -13.17 -3.30
N SER A 715 -8.21 -11.91 -3.38
CA SER A 715 -8.28 -10.94 -2.27
C SER A 715 -9.72 -10.62 -1.84
N VAL A 716 -10.66 -10.63 -2.78
CA VAL A 716 -12.08 -10.39 -2.50
C VAL A 716 -12.68 -11.59 -1.79
N ALA A 717 -12.41 -12.81 -2.25
CA ALA A 717 -12.86 -14.04 -1.59
C ALA A 717 -12.22 -14.19 -0.19
N GLY A 718 -10.90 -13.97 -0.08
CA GLY A 718 -10.16 -14.06 1.18
C GLY A 718 -10.64 -13.05 2.22
N TYR A 719 -10.86 -11.80 1.82
CA TYR A 719 -11.45 -10.76 2.68
C TYR A 719 -12.83 -11.17 3.21
N LEU A 720 -13.70 -11.74 2.37
CA LEU A 720 -15.02 -12.18 2.79
C LEU A 720 -14.95 -13.38 3.75
N ASN A 721 -14.14 -14.39 3.45
CA ASN A 721 -13.92 -15.54 4.32
C ASN A 721 -13.36 -15.11 5.69
N PHE A 722 -12.36 -14.23 5.68
CA PHE A 722 -11.79 -13.64 6.90
C PHE A 722 -12.85 -12.90 7.71
N MET A 723 -13.57 -11.94 7.08
CA MET A 723 -14.55 -11.12 7.79
C MET A 723 -15.78 -11.90 8.26
N GLN A 724 -16.15 -13.02 7.61
CA GLN A 724 -17.18 -13.91 8.15
C GLN A 724 -16.77 -14.45 9.53
N GLY A 725 -15.53 -14.93 9.65
CA GLY A 725 -14.95 -15.36 10.92
C GLY A 725 -14.82 -14.22 11.94
N VAL A 726 -14.30 -13.05 11.52
CA VAL A 726 -14.13 -11.88 12.40
C VAL A 726 -15.47 -11.37 12.93
N VAL A 727 -16.50 -11.26 12.07
CA VAL A 727 -17.83 -10.78 12.46
C VAL A 727 -18.45 -11.72 13.49
N ALA A 728 -18.31 -13.04 13.32
CA ALA A 728 -18.88 -14.05 14.21
C ALA A 728 -18.11 -14.25 15.53
N ASN A 729 -16.77 -14.25 15.50
CA ASN A 729 -15.93 -14.75 16.60
C ASN A 729 -14.82 -13.78 17.04
N GLY A 730 -14.72 -12.61 16.39
CA GLY A 730 -13.60 -11.69 16.57
C GLY A 730 -12.31 -12.16 15.91
N THR A 731 -11.24 -11.38 16.05
CA THR A 731 -9.93 -11.67 15.44
C THR A 731 -8.76 -11.35 16.36
N GLY A 732 -7.70 -12.17 16.28
CA GLY A 732 -6.51 -12.11 17.12
C GLY A 732 -6.04 -13.51 17.57
N GLN A 733 -4.79 -13.61 18.03
CA GLN A 733 -4.10 -14.87 18.30
C GLN A 733 -4.83 -15.73 19.36
N ASN A 734 -5.03 -15.19 20.57
CA ASN A 734 -5.54 -15.96 21.72
C ASN A 734 -6.89 -15.41 22.21
N ALA A 735 -7.70 -16.25 22.87
CA ALA A 735 -9.06 -15.90 23.32
C ALA A 735 -9.14 -14.59 24.14
N ASN A 736 -8.14 -14.32 24.99
CA ASN A 736 -8.08 -13.11 25.81
C ASN A 736 -7.70 -11.84 25.03
N ASP A 737 -7.00 -11.98 23.90
CA ASP A 737 -6.41 -10.89 23.12
C ASP A 737 -7.16 -10.61 21.80
N LYS A 738 -8.26 -11.32 21.55
CA LYS A 738 -9.11 -11.13 20.37
C LYS A 738 -9.91 -9.83 20.45
N ALA A 739 -10.00 -9.13 19.33
CA ALA A 739 -10.97 -8.07 19.11
C ALA A 739 -12.35 -8.68 18.84
N VAL A 740 -13.24 -8.63 19.82
CA VAL A 740 -14.61 -9.19 19.77
C VAL A 740 -15.63 -8.07 19.90
N ALA A 741 -16.55 -7.97 18.95
CA ALA A 741 -17.72 -7.09 19.04
C ALA A 741 -18.86 -7.77 19.80
N SER A 742 -19.42 -7.13 20.82
CA SER A 742 -20.58 -7.67 21.56
C SER A 742 -21.90 -7.49 20.81
N TYR A 743 -21.95 -6.52 19.88
CA TYR A 743 -23.13 -6.11 19.13
C TYR A 743 -24.37 -5.82 19.99
N THR A 744 -24.17 -5.31 21.21
CA THR A 744 -25.25 -5.16 22.21
C THR A 744 -26.40 -4.26 21.71
N ALA A 745 -26.08 -3.19 20.98
CA ALA A 745 -27.09 -2.29 20.43
C ALA A 745 -27.80 -2.87 19.21
N GLU A 746 -27.10 -3.66 18.40
CA GLU A 746 -27.63 -4.31 17.19
C GLU A 746 -28.52 -5.52 17.56
N LEU A 747 -28.15 -6.27 18.61
CA LEU A 747 -28.97 -7.36 19.17
C LEU A 747 -30.32 -6.85 19.71
N ALA A 748 -30.37 -5.65 20.28
CA ALA A 748 -31.62 -5.01 20.68
C ALA A 748 -32.55 -4.71 19.49
N LEU A 749 -32.00 -4.51 18.29
CA LEU A 749 -32.73 -4.28 17.05
C LEU A 749 -33.02 -5.56 16.25
N ALA A 750 -32.60 -6.75 16.70
CA ALA A 750 -32.72 -7.99 15.92
C ALA A 750 -34.17 -8.40 15.58
N ASN A 751 -35.16 -7.89 16.32
CA ASN A 751 -36.58 -8.06 16.01
C ASN A 751 -37.08 -7.14 14.88
N SER A 752 -36.37 -6.04 14.59
CA SER A 752 -36.68 -5.03 13.57
C SER A 752 -35.59 -4.98 12.49
N PRO A 753 -35.63 -5.87 11.47
CA PRO A 753 -34.61 -5.92 10.42
C PRO A 753 -34.35 -4.59 9.71
N ALA A 754 -35.38 -3.77 9.50
CA ALA A 754 -35.24 -2.43 8.91
C ALA A 754 -34.38 -1.49 9.77
N ASP A 755 -34.68 -1.39 11.08
CA ASP A 755 -33.95 -0.52 12.01
C ASP A 755 -32.50 -1.00 12.23
N LEU A 756 -32.31 -2.33 12.32
CA LEU A 756 -31.00 -2.96 12.39
C LEU A 756 -30.13 -2.60 11.17
N VAL A 757 -30.66 -2.76 9.95
CA VAL A 757 -29.94 -2.42 8.72
C VAL A 757 -29.74 -0.91 8.59
N ALA A 758 -30.72 -0.08 9.00
CA ALA A 758 -30.57 1.38 9.02
C ALA A 758 -29.42 1.85 9.93
N ARG A 759 -29.30 1.26 11.13
CA ARG A 759 -28.19 1.51 12.06
C ARG A 759 -26.84 1.08 11.48
N ILE A 760 -26.76 -0.11 10.89
CA ILE A 760 -25.52 -0.62 10.29
C ILE A 760 -25.12 0.20 9.05
N ASN A 761 -26.09 0.60 8.22
CA ASN A 761 -25.88 1.54 7.11
C ASN A 761 -25.32 2.88 7.61
N LEU A 762 -25.85 3.45 8.70
CA LEU A 762 -25.30 4.68 9.30
C LEU A 762 -23.85 4.52 9.76
N LEU A 763 -23.51 3.38 10.38
CA LEU A 763 -22.17 3.10 10.93
C LEU A 763 -21.11 2.74 9.88
N LEU A 764 -21.46 2.02 8.82
CA LEU A 764 -20.47 1.50 7.85
C LEU A 764 -20.53 2.20 6.48
N CYS A 765 -21.74 2.59 6.05
CA CYS A 765 -22.00 3.19 4.74
C CYS A 765 -22.44 4.66 4.84
N ASN A 766 -22.25 5.30 6.01
CA ASN A 766 -22.58 6.70 6.28
C ASN A 766 -24.07 7.05 6.07
N GLY A 767 -24.97 6.05 6.07
CA GLY A 767 -26.38 6.21 5.70
C GLY A 767 -26.65 6.25 4.19
N ALA A 768 -25.61 6.10 3.35
CA ALA A 768 -25.66 6.26 1.90
C ALA A 768 -25.70 4.94 1.11
N MET A 769 -25.96 3.79 1.77
CA MET A 769 -26.22 2.53 1.06
C MET A 769 -27.41 2.68 0.10
N ARG A 770 -27.30 2.12 -1.11
CA ARG A 770 -28.35 2.18 -2.14
C ARG A 770 -29.64 1.52 -1.64
N PRO A 771 -30.82 2.11 -1.85
CA PRO A 771 -32.10 1.55 -1.35
C PRO A 771 -32.34 0.08 -1.73
N ALA A 772 -31.97 -0.32 -2.95
CA ALA A 772 -32.08 -1.72 -3.39
C ALA A 772 -31.17 -2.68 -2.60
N ASN A 773 -29.98 -2.24 -2.20
CA ASN A 773 -29.07 -3.03 -1.36
C ASN A 773 -29.58 -3.07 0.09
N VAL A 774 -30.09 -1.96 0.62
CA VAL A 774 -30.77 -1.92 1.93
C VAL A 774 -31.90 -2.94 1.97
N GLN A 775 -32.81 -2.93 0.99
CA GLN A 775 -33.92 -3.88 0.93
C GLN A 775 -33.43 -5.34 0.82
N THR A 776 -32.43 -5.61 -0.03
CA THR A 776 -31.84 -6.96 -0.16
C THR A 776 -31.30 -7.49 1.17
N ILE A 777 -30.64 -6.66 1.97
CA ILE A 777 -30.13 -7.07 3.29
C ILE A 777 -31.29 -7.23 4.30
N VAL A 778 -32.28 -6.32 4.30
CA VAL A 778 -33.48 -6.43 5.15
C VAL A 778 -34.24 -7.74 4.88
N ASP A 779 -34.42 -8.12 3.61
CA ASP A 779 -35.10 -9.36 3.21
C ASP A 779 -34.31 -10.59 3.68
N ALA A 780 -32.98 -10.61 3.46
CA ALA A 780 -32.10 -11.69 3.90
C ALA A 780 -32.10 -11.87 5.44
N VAL A 781 -32.10 -10.77 6.20
CA VAL A 781 -32.21 -10.78 7.67
C VAL A 781 -33.60 -11.25 8.12
N THR A 782 -34.66 -10.86 7.40
CA THR A 782 -36.06 -11.26 7.68
C THR A 782 -36.33 -12.74 7.38
N ALA A 783 -35.55 -13.35 6.49
CA ALA A 783 -35.61 -14.78 6.19
C ALA A 783 -35.22 -15.64 7.40
N ILE A 784 -34.25 -15.21 8.21
CA ILE A 784 -33.93 -15.85 9.50
C ILE A 784 -35.12 -15.67 10.44
N LYS A 785 -35.85 -16.75 10.73
CA LYS A 785 -36.97 -16.73 11.68
C LYS A 785 -36.44 -16.86 13.11
N ILE A 786 -37.00 -16.06 14.00
CA ILE A 786 -36.75 -16.16 15.44
C ILE A 786 -37.84 -17.10 16.00
N PRO A 787 -37.48 -18.27 16.57
CA PRO A 787 -38.45 -19.17 17.18
C PRO A 787 -39.03 -18.56 18.47
N ALA A 788 -40.10 -19.14 19.02
CA ALA A 788 -40.64 -18.71 20.32
C ALA A 788 -39.82 -19.26 21.51
N SER A 789 -39.21 -20.44 21.35
CA SER A 789 -38.47 -21.17 22.39
C SER A 789 -37.58 -22.25 21.74
N PRO A 790 -36.58 -22.82 22.46
CA PRO A 790 -36.04 -22.37 23.74
C PRO A 790 -35.25 -21.05 23.61
N THR A 791 -34.97 -20.38 24.73
CA THR A 791 -34.25 -19.09 24.76
C THR A 791 -32.92 -19.13 24.00
N SER A 792 -32.16 -20.23 24.08
CA SER A 792 -30.93 -20.43 23.32
C SER A 792 -31.13 -20.36 21.79
N ALA A 793 -32.26 -20.85 21.28
CA ALA A 793 -32.61 -20.78 19.86
C ALA A 793 -33.10 -19.37 19.46
N VAL A 794 -33.82 -18.68 20.36
CA VAL A 794 -34.20 -17.27 20.21
C VAL A 794 -32.95 -16.39 20.06
N ASP A 795 -32.00 -16.54 20.96
CA ASP A 795 -30.78 -15.73 21.02
C ASP A 795 -29.84 -16.06 19.86
N SER A 796 -29.73 -17.33 19.47
CA SER A 796 -28.99 -17.75 18.28
C SER A 796 -29.58 -17.15 16.99
N ALA A 797 -30.91 -17.14 16.84
CA ALA A 797 -31.56 -16.53 15.68
C ALA A 797 -31.38 -15.00 15.64
N LYS A 798 -31.52 -14.32 16.79
CA LYS A 798 -31.22 -12.88 16.92
C LYS A 798 -29.76 -12.56 16.59
N ARG A 799 -28.83 -13.36 17.09
CA ARG A 799 -27.40 -13.24 16.77
C ARG A 799 -27.17 -13.40 15.27
N ASN A 800 -27.70 -14.45 14.65
CA ASN A 800 -27.52 -14.72 13.23
C ASN A 800 -28.07 -13.59 12.34
N ARG A 801 -29.19 -12.95 12.72
CA ARG A 801 -29.69 -11.72 12.06
C ARG A 801 -28.68 -10.58 12.08
N VAL A 802 -28.08 -10.31 13.23
CA VAL A 802 -27.07 -9.26 13.38
C VAL A 802 -25.81 -9.59 12.59
N LEU A 803 -25.28 -10.81 12.73
CA LEU A 803 -24.08 -11.25 12.01
C LEU A 803 -24.27 -11.15 10.49
N LEU A 804 -25.43 -11.58 9.98
CA LEU A 804 -25.77 -11.50 8.55
C LEU A 804 -25.87 -10.05 8.07
N ALA A 805 -26.54 -9.16 8.83
CA ALA A 805 -26.68 -7.75 8.48
C ALA A 805 -25.32 -7.03 8.40
N VAL A 806 -24.43 -7.29 9.36
CA VAL A 806 -23.07 -6.73 9.39
C VAL A 806 -22.23 -7.30 8.25
N PHE A 807 -22.23 -8.63 8.06
CA PHE A 807 -21.44 -9.30 7.04
C PHE A 807 -21.84 -8.88 5.61
N LEU A 808 -23.14 -8.88 5.28
CA LEU A 808 -23.61 -8.45 3.96
C LEU A 808 -23.33 -6.96 3.71
N THR A 809 -23.34 -6.11 4.75
CA THR A 809 -22.93 -4.71 4.63
C THR A 809 -21.44 -4.60 4.28
N LEU A 810 -20.56 -5.31 5.01
CA LEU A 810 -19.12 -5.32 4.75
C LEU A 810 -18.78 -5.91 3.36
N ALA A 811 -19.58 -6.84 2.87
CA ALA A 811 -19.47 -7.40 1.52
C ALA A 811 -19.98 -6.47 0.41
N SER A 812 -20.77 -5.46 0.77
CA SER A 812 -21.44 -4.59 -0.22
C SER A 812 -20.45 -3.60 -0.86
N GLN A 813 -20.66 -3.31 -2.15
CA GLN A 813 -19.95 -2.22 -2.84
C GLN A 813 -20.17 -0.85 -2.17
N ASP A 814 -21.29 -0.66 -1.47
CA ASP A 814 -21.62 0.59 -0.78
C ASP A 814 -20.81 0.77 0.51
N TYR A 815 -20.27 -0.33 1.04
CA TYR A 815 -19.18 -0.25 2.01
C TYR A 815 -17.85 -0.09 1.28
N ILE A 816 -17.48 -1.02 0.39
CA ILE A 816 -16.13 -1.09 -0.20
C ILE A 816 -15.71 0.20 -0.91
N VAL A 817 -16.64 0.91 -1.56
CA VAL A 817 -16.40 2.26 -2.09
C VAL A 817 -16.64 3.29 -0.97
N GLN A 818 -15.56 3.88 -0.47
CA GLN A 818 -15.63 5.02 0.44
C GLN A 818 -15.97 6.28 -0.38
N LYS A 819 -17.15 6.86 -0.11
CA LYS A 819 -17.60 8.15 -0.64
C LYS A 819 -17.59 9.22 0.43
#